data_AF-M0MJY5-F1
#
_entry.id   AF-M0MJY5-F1
#
_cell.length_a   1.000
_cell.length_b   1.000
_cell.length_c   1.000
_cell.angle_alpha   90.00
_cell.angle_beta   90.00
_cell.angle_gamma   90.00
#
_symmetry.space_group_name_H-M   'P 1'
#
loop_
_entity.id
_entity.type
_entity.pdbx_description
1 polymer ?
#
loop_
_entity_poly.entity_id
_entity_poly.type
_entity_poly.pdbx_seq_one_letter_code
_entity_poly.pdbx_strand_id
1 'polypeptide(L)'
;MTTQQAQYNVGGMSCSFCAETITKAYDRTDGVEDVDVSLAHEEVLVQYDDDQLGDAELKDTLRDLGYTIRDPNKEKRFEEQQEELDQGKRQLLISGIASLLALGLMGLMVVRNGWNIFAETDQQWMWYGSLALALGTMFWPGLYIKKKAYNSLKRGIFNQHVLLEAGAFAGLTGGFLGWFVFPSFPVVHFFIVSTFITTYHILSEYTSLIVRTRASRAVQDLMDLQPDTARRVTEDGEVEDVEVDELDVGDNVRVKPGENIPIDGEVIDGESAVDESVATGESAPVDKQPGDEVIGGSVNETGTLLIEVTATGEDAFLNQVAQQIEEARAMKPGIIQLADKILKYFVPGVLSIAAAAFLFWVIIPAAFPGTILGSGPQLQTAAYAALAALVLGYPCALGMATPLALIRGGGEAARNGILMRSGDAFQVYRDVDTVVLDKTGTITQGEPAVNTVVGIGEHPEVDVRRTAASAEAFSEHPLADAILDHADELDLGFSDPAEFDSVTGKGVTATVDGDDVLVGKPGWLTDEGVDLSDGENVVEDLQDRGLTTIGVVVNGELVGVVGIGDEIKDDATATIQRIKDAGIDPVMITGDNERTAQTVAGEVGIDRMMAEVLPDDKREEIRRLQDEQNERVAMVGDGINDAPALTPVSYTHL
;
A
#
# COMPACT_ATOMS: atom_id res chain seq x y z
N MET A 1 -8.27 16.51 -30.55
CA MET A 1 -7.84 16.71 -29.16
C MET A 1 -7.43 15.33 -28.73
N THR A 2 -6.13 15.07 -28.86
CA THR A 2 -5.55 13.77 -28.56
C THR A 2 -5.04 13.90 -27.14
N THR A 3 -5.95 13.77 -26.17
CA THR A 3 -5.60 13.78 -24.76
C THR A 3 -4.71 12.57 -24.50
N GLN A 4 -3.46 12.82 -24.12
CA GLN A 4 -2.51 11.80 -23.70
C GLN A 4 -2.30 11.87 -22.19
N GLN A 5 -1.85 10.76 -21.63
CA GLN A 5 -1.55 10.61 -20.22
C GLN A 5 -0.07 10.31 -20.05
N ALA A 6 0.60 11.02 -19.15
CA ALA A 6 2.00 10.77 -18.79
C ALA A 6 2.13 10.60 -17.27
N GLN A 7 2.87 9.57 -16.86
CA GLN A 7 3.18 9.29 -15.47
C GLN A 7 4.67 9.56 -15.20
N TYR A 8 4.94 10.27 -14.12
CA TYR A 8 6.30 10.59 -13.70
C TYR A 8 6.52 10.24 -12.23
N ASN A 9 7.58 9.49 -11.97
CA ASN A 9 8.14 9.33 -10.62
C ASN A 9 8.94 10.58 -10.24
N VAL A 10 8.61 11.21 -9.12
CA VAL A 10 9.09 12.53 -8.69
C VAL A 10 9.73 12.47 -7.30
N GLY A 11 11.06 12.61 -7.24
CA GLY A 11 11.80 12.71 -5.99
C GLY A 11 11.76 14.10 -5.35
N GLY A 12 11.93 14.15 -4.02
CA GLY A 12 11.97 15.39 -3.25
C GLY A 12 10.60 15.92 -2.80
N MET A 13 9.53 15.13 -2.95
CA MET A 13 8.18 15.48 -2.52
C MET A 13 7.98 15.16 -1.05
N SER A 14 8.24 16.10 -0.16
CA SER A 14 8.34 15.81 1.28
C SER A 14 7.06 16.04 2.09
N CYS A 15 6.02 16.63 1.50
CA CYS A 15 4.78 16.97 2.20
C CYS A 15 3.61 17.20 1.25
N SER A 16 2.41 17.21 1.82
CA SER A 16 1.13 17.65 1.27
C SER A 16 1.24 18.81 0.27
N PHE A 17 2.02 19.82 0.66
CA PHE A 17 2.27 21.03 -0.10
C PHE A 17 3.03 20.85 -1.40
N CYS A 18 3.84 19.80 -1.51
CA CYS A 18 4.54 19.48 -2.75
C CYS A 18 3.50 19.10 -3.81
N ALA A 19 2.53 18.26 -3.44
CA ALA A 19 1.43 17.88 -4.32
C ALA A 19 0.62 19.10 -4.77
N GLU A 20 0.18 19.96 -3.85
CA GLU A 20 -0.57 21.18 -4.23
C GLU A 20 0.28 22.16 -5.07
N THR A 21 1.58 22.27 -4.79
CA THR A 21 2.49 23.14 -5.57
C THR A 21 2.64 22.63 -7.00
N ILE A 22 2.76 21.31 -7.18
CA ILE A 22 2.87 20.66 -8.48
C ILE A 22 1.54 20.76 -9.24
N THR A 23 0.41 20.41 -8.61
CA THR A 23 -0.94 20.56 -9.19
C THR A 23 -1.15 21.99 -9.68
N LYS A 24 -0.94 23.01 -8.83
CA LYS A 24 -1.08 24.42 -9.24
C LYS A 24 -0.11 24.85 -10.34
N ALA A 25 1.06 24.23 -10.45
CA ALA A 25 2.00 24.56 -11.50
C ALA A 25 1.51 24.02 -12.84
N TYR A 26 1.00 22.79 -12.86
CA TYR A 26 0.41 22.15 -14.04
C TYR A 26 -0.94 22.76 -14.44
N ASP A 27 -1.82 23.11 -13.49
CA ASP A 27 -3.07 23.86 -13.74
C ASP A 27 -2.82 25.22 -14.44
N ARG A 28 -1.60 25.75 -14.31
CA ARG A 28 -1.18 27.03 -14.90
C ARG A 28 -0.38 26.86 -16.20
N THR A 29 -0.17 25.63 -16.64
CA THR A 29 0.51 25.31 -17.89
C THR A 29 -0.54 25.12 -18.98
N ASP A 30 -0.51 25.98 -20.01
CA ASP A 30 -1.43 25.88 -21.14
C ASP A 30 -1.23 24.53 -21.85
N GLY A 31 -2.31 23.78 -22.10
CA GLY A 31 -2.26 22.45 -22.73
C GLY A 31 -2.34 21.28 -21.74
N VAL A 32 -2.34 21.53 -20.43
CA VAL A 32 -2.69 20.52 -19.41
C VAL A 32 -4.20 20.56 -19.16
N GLU A 33 -4.85 19.40 -19.22
CA GLU A 33 -6.29 19.24 -18.99
C GLU A 33 -6.59 18.84 -17.54
N ASP A 34 -5.82 17.89 -17.00
CA ASP A 34 -5.95 17.42 -15.63
C ASP A 34 -4.61 16.95 -15.05
N VAL A 35 -4.47 16.97 -13.72
CA VAL A 35 -3.26 16.51 -13.03
C VAL A 35 -3.58 15.90 -11.68
N ASP A 36 -3.16 14.64 -11.50
CA ASP A 36 -3.12 14.01 -10.19
C ASP A 36 -1.69 13.91 -9.67
N VAL A 37 -1.54 14.11 -8.36
CA VAL A 37 -0.24 14.07 -7.69
C VAL A 37 -0.38 13.21 -6.44
N SER A 38 0.26 12.05 -6.52
CA SER A 38 0.30 11.07 -5.45
C SER A 38 1.53 11.29 -4.59
N LEU A 39 1.32 11.86 -3.41
CA LEU A 39 2.39 12.09 -2.44
C LEU A 39 2.91 10.76 -1.85
N ALA A 40 2.02 9.77 -1.74
CA ALA A 40 2.33 8.46 -1.18
C ALA A 40 3.27 7.67 -2.11
N HIS A 41 3.05 7.75 -3.42
CA HIS A 41 3.79 7.01 -4.44
C HIS A 41 4.95 7.84 -5.02
N GLU A 42 5.06 9.09 -4.61
CA GLU A 42 6.00 10.05 -5.20
C GLU A 42 5.79 10.16 -6.72
N GLU A 43 4.54 10.26 -7.16
CA GLU A 43 4.18 10.21 -8.58
C GLU A 43 3.27 11.36 -8.99
N VAL A 44 3.36 11.71 -10.27
CA VAL A 44 2.54 12.72 -10.92
C VAL A 44 1.97 12.12 -12.19
N LEU A 45 0.65 12.19 -12.33
CA LEU A 45 -0.10 11.79 -13.50
C LEU A 45 -0.64 13.04 -14.18
N VAL A 46 -0.26 13.29 -15.43
CA VAL A 46 -0.69 14.48 -16.18
C VAL A 46 -1.46 14.05 -17.41
N GLN A 47 -2.68 14.60 -17.56
CA GLN A 47 -3.44 14.54 -18.81
C GLN A 47 -3.20 15.83 -19.60
N TYR A 48 -2.73 15.72 -20.83
CA TYR A 48 -2.31 16.87 -21.64
C TYR A 48 -2.62 16.68 -23.13
N ASP A 49 -2.71 17.81 -23.84
CA ASP A 49 -2.88 17.88 -25.28
C ASP A 49 -1.49 17.80 -25.96
N ASP A 50 -1.21 16.66 -26.61
CA ASP A 50 0.08 16.38 -27.26
C ASP A 50 0.37 17.28 -28.48
N ASP A 51 -0.67 17.91 -29.02
CA ASP A 51 -0.57 18.92 -30.08
C ASP A 51 -0.02 20.27 -29.56
N GLN A 52 -0.12 20.53 -28.25
CA GLN A 52 0.26 21.81 -27.64
C GLN A 52 1.48 21.72 -26.72
N LEU A 53 1.74 20.56 -26.11
CA LEU A 53 2.74 20.42 -25.07
C LEU A 53 3.55 19.12 -25.24
N GLY A 54 4.89 19.19 -25.11
CA GLY A 54 5.75 18.01 -25.19
C GLY A 54 6.16 17.42 -23.83
N ASP A 55 6.51 16.13 -23.79
CA ASP A 55 7.02 15.42 -22.59
C ASP A 55 8.20 16.15 -21.91
N ALA A 56 9.08 16.77 -22.70
CA ALA A 56 10.22 17.53 -22.15
C ALA A 56 9.76 18.76 -21.34
N GLU A 57 8.70 19.45 -21.77
CA GLU A 57 8.16 20.65 -21.11
C GLU A 57 7.39 20.29 -19.83
N LEU A 58 6.72 19.13 -19.83
CA LEU A 58 6.13 18.54 -18.63
C LEU A 58 7.20 18.25 -17.58
N LYS A 59 8.29 17.59 -17.98
CA LYS A 59 9.42 17.27 -17.08
C LYS A 59 10.13 18.52 -16.58
N ASP A 60 10.30 19.52 -17.43
CA ASP A 60 10.94 20.79 -17.05
C ASP A 60 10.10 21.58 -16.03
N THR A 61 8.77 21.45 -16.06
CA THR A 61 7.90 22.04 -15.03
C THR A 61 8.23 21.52 -13.62
N LEU A 62 8.48 20.21 -13.47
CA LEU A 62 8.88 19.60 -12.20
C LEU A 62 10.29 20.02 -11.77
N ARG A 63 11.25 20.01 -12.70
CA ARG A 63 12.64 20.43 -12.45
C ARG A 63 12.72 21.88 -12.02
N ASP A 64 11.94 22.74 -12.65
CA ASP A 64 11.84 24.16 -12.33
C ASP A 64 11.26 24.43 -10.94
N LEU A 65 10.41 23.55 -10.42
CA LEU A 65 9.94 23.63 -9.04
C LEU A 65 10.99 23.16 -8.04
N GLY A 66 12.04 22.48 -8.51
CA GLY A 66 13.12 21.93 -7.71
C GLY A 66 12.90 20.48 -7.29
N TYR A 67 12.06 19.75 -8.02
CA TYR A 67 11.88 18.30 -7.88
C TYR A 67 12.79 17.54 -8.87
N THR A 68 13.10 16.28 -8.54
CA THR A 68 13.83 15.37 -9.43
C THR A 68 12.86 14.39 -10.05
N ILE A 69 13.16 13.90 -11.26
CA ILE A 69 12.38 12.83 -11.88
C ILE A 69 13.22 11.56 -11.73
N ARG A 70 12.65 10.53 -11.11
CA ARG A 70 13.34 9.26 -10.87
C ARG A 70 13.27 8.34 -12.09
N ASP A 71 14.28 7.49 -12.21
CA ASP A 71 14.33 6.42 -13.20
C ASP A 71 13.20 5.40 -12.92
N PRO A 72 12.50 4.84 -13.92
CA PRO A 72 11.52 3.78 -13.71
C PRO A 72 12.13 2.49 -13.14
N ASN A 73 13.44 2.25 -13.31
CA ASN A 73 14.11 1.07 -12.81
C ASN A 73 14.10 0.98 -11.26
N LYS A 74 13.57 -0.12 -10.71
CA LYS A 74 13.32 -0.34 -9.27
C LYS A 74 14.59 -0.26 -8.41
N GLU A 75 15.69 -0.87 -8.83
CA GLU A 75 16.95 -0.87 -8.06
C GLU A 75 17.51 0.54 -7.89
N LYS A 76 17.56 1.29 -9.00
CA LYS A 76 18.00 2.69 -8.97
C LYS A 76 17.10 3.57 -8.12
N ARG A 77 15.77 3.36 -8.15
CA ARG A 77 14.83 4.09 -7.29
C ARG A 77 15.15 3.89 -5.81
N PHE A 78 15.49 2.68 -5.39
CA PHE A 78 15.84 2.38 -4.01
C PHE A 78 17.15 3.06 -3.59
N GLU A 79 18.18 2.99 -4.43
CA GLU A 79 19.44 3.69 -4.21
C GLU A 79 19.21 5.20 -4.05
N GLU A 80 18.46 5.81 -4.96
CA GLU A 80 18.11 7.25 -4.91
C GLU A 80 17.34 7.62 -3.63
N GLN A 81 16.37 6.80 -3.20
CA GLN A 81 15.64 7.02 -1.95
C GLN A 81 16.55 6.94 -0.71
N GLN A 82 17.52 6.03 -0.72
CA GLN A 82 18.45 5.85 0.38
C GLN A 82 19.46 7.00 0.45
N GLU A 83 19.93 7.50 -0.68
CA GLU A 83 20.75 8.71 -0.76
C GLU A 83 20.02 9.95 -0.23
N GLU A 84 18.73 10.10 -0.56
CA GLU A 84 17.90 11.21 -0.08
C GLU A 84 17.75 11.19 1.45
N LEU A 85 17.54 10.00 2.04
CA LEU A 85 17.50 9.83 3.50
C LEU A 85 18.82 10.21 4.16
N ASP A 86 19.96 9.77 3.62
CA ASP A 86 21.28 10.09 4.16
C ASP A 86 21.60 11.58 4.03
N GLN A 87 21.20 12.20 2.92
CA GLN A 87 21.33 13.64 2.72
C GLN A 87 20.48 14.42 3.74
N GLY A 88 19.22 14.04 3.93
CA GLY A 88 18.32 14.65 4.92
C GLY A 88 18.85 14.50 6.35
N LYS A 89 19.37 13.33 6.71
CA LYS A 89 20.00 13.07 8.00
C LYS A 89 21.21 13.98 8.24
N ARG A 90 22.06 14.15 7.23
CA ARG A 90 23.22 15.04 7.30
C ARG A 90 22.80 16.50 7.49
N GLN A 91 21.81 16.97 6.74
CA GLN A 91 21.27 18.33 6.87
C GLN A 91 20.68 18.57 8.26
N LEU A 92 19.95 17.59 8.80
CA LEU A 92 19.39 17.65 10.15
C LEU A 92 20.49 17.67 11.22
N LEU A 93 21.52 16.84 11.08
CA LEU A 93 22.63 16.82 12.04
C LEU A 93 23.36 18.17 12.07
N ILE A 94 23.69 18.74 10.91
CA ILE A 94 24.36 20.04 10.81
C ILE A 94 23.49 21.15 11.41
N SER A 95 22.22 21.24 10.99
CA SER A 95 21.29 22.27 11.46
C SER A 95 20.91 22.08 12.94
N GLY A 96 20.86 20.84 13.43
CA GLY A 96 20.64 20.48 14.83
C GLY A 96 21.79 20.94 15.72
N ILE A 97 23.04 20.70 15.30
CA ILE A 97 24.23 21.22 16.00
C ILE A 97 24.20 22.75 16.04
N ALA A 98 23.88 23.41 14.91
CA ALA A 98 23.78 24.87 14.87
C ALA A 98 22.70 25.41 15.84
N SER A 99 21.54 24.75 15.91
CA SER A 99 20.49 25.07 16.89
C SER A 99 20.92 24.83 18.33
N LEU A 100 21.63 23.74 18.64
CA LEU A 100 22.16 23.50 19.98
C LEU A 100 23.19 24.56 20.38
N LEU A 101 24.05 24.99 19.45
CA LEU A 101 24.99 26.09 19.67
C LEU A 101 24.25 27.42 19.89
N ALA A 102 23.18 27.69 19.14
CA ALA A 102 22.35 28.87 19.32
C ALA A 102 21.65 28.87 20.69
N LEU A 103 21.10 27.72 21.12
CA LEU A 103 20.57 27.53 22.47
C LEU A 103 21.64 27.74 23.55
N GLY A 104 22.85 27.22 23.34
CA GLY A 104 23.97 27.44 24.26
C GLY A 104 24.38 28.91 24.35
N LEU A 105 24.42 29.61 23.22
CA LEU A 105 24.71 31.05 23.15
C LEU A 105 23.64 31.87 23.87
N MET A 106 22.37 31.54 23.68
CA MET A 106 21.24 32.15 24.39
C MET A 106 21.30 31.84 25.89
N GLY A 107 21.58 30.59 26.29
CA GLY A 107 21.72 30.21 27.69
C GLY A 107 22.86 30.98 28.39
N LEU A 108 23.99 31.14 27.71
CA LEU A 108 25.10 31.97 28.21
C LEU A 108 24.71 33.44 28.35
N MET A 109 23.94 33.98 27.40
CA MET A 109 23.38 35.33 27.48
C MET A 109 22.53 35.50 28.73
N VAL A 110 21.61 34.57 28.98
CA VAL A 110 20.69 34.58 30.13
C VAL A 110 21.45 34.51 31.44
N VAL A 111 22.42 33.59 31.56
CA VAL A 111 23.24 33.45 32.77
C VAL A 111 24.01 34.74 33.06
N ARG A 112 24.62 35.33 32.02
CA ARG A 112 25.40 36.56 32.18
C ARG A 112 24.52 37.76 32.55
N ASN A 113 23.29 37.79 32.08
CA ASN A 113 22.30 38.81 32.40
C ASN A 113 21.51 38.50 33.69
N GLY A 114 22.05 37.66 34.57
CA GLY A 114 21.46 37.39 35.89
C GLY A 114 20.15 36.60 35.84
N TRP A 115 20.06 35.64 34.92
CA TRP A 115 18.88 34.80 34.66
C TRP A 115 17.68 35.55 34.06
N ASN A 116 17.89 36.76 33.53
CA ASN A 116 16.86 37.48 32.80
C ASN A 116 16.79 37.00 31.34
N ILE A 117 15.74 36.25 31.01
CA ILE A 117 15.53 35.66 29.68
C ILE A 117 15.23 36.72 28.62
N PHE A 118 14.70 37.88 29.02
CA PHE A 118 14.35 38.97 28.10
C PHE A 118 15.48 39.99 27.93
N ALA A 119 16.56 39.86 28.70
CA ALA A 119 17.67 40.79 28.64
C ALA A 119 18.59 40.48 27.46
N GLU A 120 18.88 41.52 26.69
CA GLU A 120 19.84 41.47 25.59
C GLU A 120 21.28 41.74 26.03
N THR A 121 22.21 41.44 25.13
CA THR A 121 23.65 41.60 25.37
C THR A 121 24.25 42.61 24.38
N ASP A 122 25.08 43.53 24.88
CA ASP A 122 25.85 44.46 24.04
C ASP A 122 27.16 43.84 23.52
N GLN A 123 27.40 42.56 23.80
CA GLN A 123 28.63 41.89 23.38
C GLN A 123 28.61 41.52 21.91
N GLN A 124 29.39 42.25 21.11
CA GLN A 124 29.47 42.09 19.66
C GLN A 124 29.79 40.66 19.20
N TRP A 125 30.63 39.91 19.94
CA TRP A 125 30.97 38.53 19.57
C TRP A 125 29.74 37.60 19.56
N MET A 126 28.73 37.88 20.40
CA MET A 126 27.46 37.14 20.41
C MET A 126 26.57 37.53 19.22
N TRP A 127 26.65 38.79 18.77
CA TRP A 127 25.96 39.24 17.55
C TRP A 127 26.55 38.58 16.31
N TYR A 128 27.89 38.57 16.19
CA TYR A 128 28.57 37.85 15.10
C TYR A 128 28.32 36.34 15.17
N GLY A 129 28.34 35.74 16.36
CA GLY A 129 28.08 34.32 16.56
C GLY A 129 26.66 33.93 16.15
N SER A 130 25.65 34.67 16.60
CA SER A 130 24.24 34.43 16.21
C SER A 130 23.99 34.67 14.73
N LEU A 131 24.58 35.72 14.14
CA LEU A 131 24.51 35.96 12.69
C LEU A 131 25.17 34.83 11.88
N ALA A 132 26.34 34.35 12.31
CA ALA A 132 27.04 33.25 11.65
C ALA A 132 26.23 31.94 11.70
N LEU A 133 25.58 31.64 12.84
CA LEU A 133 24.67 30.51 12.97
C LEU A 133 23.42 30.66 12.08
N ALA A 134 22.85 31.87 12.01
CA ALA A 134 21.69 32.15 11.17
C ALA A 134 22.02 31.95 9.68
N LEU A 135 23.07 32.62 9.19
CA LEU A 135 23.51 32.51 7.80
C LEU A 135 23.99 31.10 7.47
N GLY A 136 24.78 30.49 8.35
CA GLY A 136 25.29 29.13 8.19
C GLY A 136 24.17 28.11 8.06
N THR A 137 23.11 28.22 8.87
CA THR A 137 21.98 27.30 8.81
C THR A 137 21.10 27.56 7.58
N MET A 138 20.80 28.83 7.28
CA MET A 138 19.92 29.19 6.16
C MET A 138 20.53 28.89 4.79
N PHE A 139 21.82 29.20 4.58
CA PHE A 139 22.43 29.15 3.25
C PHE A 139 23.25 27.88 2.99
N TRP A 140 23.39 27.00 3.97
CA TRP A 140 24.05 25.71 3.78
C TRP A 140 23.07 24.53 3.82
N PRO A 141 22.64 23.98 4.98
CA PRO A 141 21.65 22.91 4.98
C PRO A 141 20.28 23.41 4.50
N GLY A 142 19.92 24.69 4.69
CA GLY A 142 18.66 25.26 4.21
C GLY A 142 18.65 25.74 2.74
N LEU A 143 19.73 25.55 1.98
CA LEU A 143 19.85 26.11 0.62
C LEU A 143 18.77 25.56 -0.34
N TYR A 144 18.40 24.29 -0.20
CA TYR A 144 17.37 23.69 -1.04
C TYR A 144 15.98 24.29 -0.78
N ILE A 145 15.70 24.68 0.48
CA ILE A 145 14.43 25.32 0.86
C ILE A 145 14.30 26.69 0.17
N LYS A 146 15.40 27.46 0.11
CA LYS A 146 15.45 28.73 -0.63
C LYS A 146 15.13 28.55 -2.10
N LYS A 147 15.67 27.51 -2.74
CA LYS A 147 15.39 27.20 -4.15
C LYS A 147 13.90 26.91 -4.34
N LYS A 148 13.33 26.01 -3.53
CA LYS A 148 11.89 25.68 -3.56
C LYS A 148 11.01 26.93 -3.35
N ALA A 149 11.34 27.75 -2.35
CA ALA A 149 10.61 28.99 -2.05
C ALA A 149 10.69 30.02 -3.20
N TYR A 150 11.87 30.22 -3.77
CA TYR A 150 12.08 31.15 -4.89
C TYR A 150 11.30 30.71 -6.13
N ASN A 151 11.35 29.43 -6.48
CA ASN A 151 10.65 28.88 -7.64
C ASN A 151 9.13 28.95 -7.45
N SER A 152 8.64 28.64 -6.25
CA SER A 152 7.22 28.76 -5.88
C SER A 152 6.74 30.21 -5.98
N LEU A 153 7.50 31.16 -5.43
CA LEU A 153 7.17 32.58 -5.46
C LEU A 153 7.18 33.15 -6.88
N LYS A 154 8.17 32.77 -7.72
CA LYS A 154 8.26 33.17 -9.14
C LYS A 154 7.00 32.77 -9.91
N ARG A 155 6.39 31.63 -9.55
CA ARG A 155 5.15 31.10 -10.12
C ARG A 155 3.89 31.63 -9.43
N GLY A 156 4.01 32.53 -8.45
CA GLY A 156 2.86 33.10 -7.72
C GLY A 156 2.15 32.07 -6.83
N ILE A 157 2.88 31.09 -6.30
CA ILE A 157 2.38 30.07 -5.38
C ILE A 157 2.90 30.43 -3.98
N PHE A 158 1.98 30.60 -3.02
CA PHE A 158 2.32 30.89 -1.62
C PHE A 158 2.21 29.62 -0.80
N ASN A 159 3.32 28.88 -0.68
CA ASN A 159 3.38 27.64 0.09
C ASN A 159 4.21 27.79 1.37
N GLN A 160 4.35 26.70 2.13
CA GLN A 160 5.09 26.69 3.40
C GLN A 160 6.56 27.10 3.28
N HIS A 161 7.23 26.83 2.15
CA HIS A 161 8.63 27.21 1.94
C HIS A 161 8.75 28.74 1.81
N VAL A 162 7.80 29.38 1.13
CA VAL A 162 7.71 30.85 1.05
C VAL A 162 7.49 31.46 2.44
N LEU A 163 6.58 30.88 3.24
CA LEU A 163 6.31 31.38 4.60
C LEU A 163 7.51 31.21 5.52
N LEU A 164 8.17 30.04 5.48
CA LEU A 164 9.38 29.80 6.25
C LEU A 164 10.47 30.80 5.90
N GLU A 165 10.75 30.98 4.60
CA GLU A 165 11.77 31.94 4.18
C GLU A 165 11.41 33.36 4.58
N ALA A 166 10.14 33.76 4.49
CA ALA A 166 9.69 35.05 5.01
C ALA A 166 9.96 35.22 6.52
N GLY A 167 9.72 34.18 7.32
CA GLY A 167 10.04 34.17 8.76
C GLY A 167 11.54 34.17 9.05
N ALA A 168 12.33 33.37 8.32
CA ALA A 168 13.78 33.31 8.49
C ALA A 168 14.46 34.62 8.08
N PHE A 169 14.03 35.24 6.98
CA PHE A 169 14.49 36.57 6.58
C PHE A 169 13.97 37.68 7.50
N ALA A 170 12.77 37.53 8.10
CA ALA A 170 12.31 38.45 9.13
C ALA A 170 13.23 38.42 10.37
N GLY A 171 13.71 37.24 10.77
CA GLY A 171 14.74 37.10 11.80
C GLY A 171 16.04 37.84 11.45
N LEU A 172 16.59 37.62 10.26
CA LEU A 172 17.80 38.33 9.81
C LEU A 172 17.58 39.86 9.77
N THR A 173 16.43 40.29 9.24
CA THR A 173 16.08 41.71 9.14
C THR A 173 15.95 42.32 10.52
N GLY A 174 15.30 41.65 11.47
CA GLY A 174 15.18 42.11 12.85
C GLY A 174 16.54 42.26 13.54
N GLY A 175 17.45 41.31 13.32
CA GLY A 175 18.81 41.39 13.86
C GLY A 175 19.60 42.57 13.29
N PHE A 176 19.51 42.80 11.97
CA PHE A 176 20.15 43.96 11.34
C PHE A 176 19.51 45.29 11.75
N LEU A 177 18.19 45.35 11.90
CA LEU A 177 17.51 46.53 12.41
C LEU A 177 17.95 46.84 13.83
N GLY A 178 18.09 45.83 14.70
CA GLY A 178 18.62 46.05 16.05
C GLY A 178 20.07 46.50 16.07
N TRP A 179 20.88 45.97 15.17
CA TRP A 179 22.29 46.34 15.07
C TRP A 179 22.45 47.80 14.63
N PHE A 180 21.78 48.20 13.55
CA PHE A 180 22.11 49.44 12.84
C PHE A 180 21.08 50.57 13.00
N VAL A 181 19.84 50.26 13.34
CA VAL A 181 18.72 51.22 13.23
C VAL A 181 18.06 51.50 14.58
N PHE A 182 17.69 50.45 15.32
CA PHE A 182 16.93 50.53 16.57
C PHE A 182 17.69 49.85 17.71
N PRO A 183 18.45 50.59 18.56
CA PRO A 183 19.27 49.99 19.61
C PRO A 183 18.51 49.14 20.64
N SER A 184 17.20 49.32 20.76
CA SER A 184 16.33 48.54 21.66
C SER A 184 15.72 47.30 21.00
N PHE A 185 16.06 47.00 19.73
CA PHE A 185 15.67 45.74 19.09
C PHE A 185 16.58 44.59 19.53
N PRO A 186 16.00 43.40 19.79
CA PRO A 186 16.76 42.27 20.28
C PRO A 186 17.56 41.57 19.17
N VAL A 187 18.81 42.01 18.98
CA VAL A 187 19.71 41.54 17.91
C VAL A 187 19.91 40.03 17.95
N VAL A 188 20.30 39.49 19.10
CA VAL A 188 20.68 38.07 19.23
C VAL A 188 19.46 37.18 19.09
N HIS A 189 18.32 37.56 19.70
CA HIS A 189 17.10 36.76 19.60
C HIS A 189 16.60 36.68 18.15
N PHE A 190 16.61 37.79 17.41
CA PHE A 190 16.15 37.81 16.03
C PHE A 190 17.03 36.98 15.09
N PHE A 191 18.36 37.03 15.24
CA PHE A 191 19.24 36.15 14.46
C PHE A 191 19.06 34.66 14.81
N ILE A 192 18.96 34.33 16.10
CA ILE A 192 18.81 32.92 16.53
C ILE A 192 17.47 32.32 16.05
N VAL A 193 16.40 33.11 16.02
CA VAL A 193 15.10 32.67 15.48
C VAL A 193 15.23 32.12 14.05
N SER A 194 16.04 32.75 13.19
CA SER A 194 16.28 32.25 11.83
C SER A 194 16.90 30.85 11.84
N THR A 195 17.84 30.58 12.76
CA THR A 195 18.43 29.25 12.95
C THR A 195 17.35 28.24 13.36
N PHE A 196 16.55 28.55 14.38
CA PHE A 196 15.54 27.61 14.90
C PHE A 196 14.45 27.28 13.89
N ILE A 197 13.91 28.28 13.19
CA ILE A 197 12.86 28.06 12.20
C ILE A 197 13.38 27.17 11.06
N THR A 198 14.58 27.43 10.54
CA THR A 198 15.18 26.60 9.48
C THR A 198 15.47 25.18 9.97
N THR A 199 16.10 25.01 11.13
CA THR A 199 16.38 23.66 11.69
C THR A 199 15.10 22.87 11.93
N TYR A 200 14.07 23.50 12.48
CA TYR A 200 12.82 22.82 12.78
C TYR A 200 12.13 22.33 11.49
N HIS A 201 12.15 23.11 10.41
CA HIS A 201 11.61 22.66 9.13
C HIS A 201 12.37 21.47 8.57
N ILE A 202 13.71 21.50 8.61
CA ILE A 202 14.54 20.36 8.19
C ILE A 202 14.21 19.12 9.02
N LEU A 203 14.02 19.26 10.34
CA LEU A 203 13.57 18.17 11.20
C LEU A 203 12.20 17.64 10.78
N SER A 204 11.25 18.51 10.45
CA SER A 204 9.90 18.12 10.00
C SER A 204 9.96 17.36 8.68
N GLU A 205 10.76 17.84 7.74
CA GLU A 205 10.91 17.24 6.41
C GLU A 205 11.59 15.87 6.50
N TYR A 206 12.69 15.77 7.24
CA TYR A 206 13.38 14.50 7.50
C TYR A 206 12.50 13.48 8.23
N THR A 207 11.74 13.92 9.24
CA THR A 207 10.80 13.02 9.94
C THR A 207 9.75 12.48 8.97
N SER A 208 9.24 13.33 8.08
CA SER A 208 8.26 12.93 7.07
C SER A 208 8.83 11.93 6.06
N LEU A 209 10.09 12.12 5.64
CA LEU A 209 10.81 11.19 4.76
C LEU A 209 10.93 9.80 5.40
N ILE A 210 11.36 9.70 6.67
CA ILE A 210 11.50 8.41 7.36
C ILE A 210 10.19 7.61 7.39
N VAL A 211 9.07 8.29 7.66
CA VAL A 211 7.76 7.64 7.77
C VAL A 211 7.38 6.96 6.45
N ARG A 212 7.67 7.62 5.33
CA ARG A 212 7.32 7.09 4.01
C ARG A 212 8.19 5.93 3.60
N THR A 213 9.52 6.04 3.72
CA THR A 213 10.41 4.95 3.30
C THR A 213 10.14 3.66 4.06
N ARG A 214 9.67 3.74 5.31
CA ARG A 214 9.26 2.54 6.07
C ARG A 214 7.95 1.92 5.59
N ALA A 215 7.00 2.73 5.13
CA ALA A 215 5.73 2.23 4.61
C ALA A 215 5.89 1.58 3.23
N SER A 216 6.76 2.11 2.36
CA SER A 216 6.95 1.61 1.00
C SER A 216 7.68 0.26 0.92
N ARG A 217 8.54 -0.09 1.90
CA ARG A 217 9.29 -1.37 1.87
C ARG A 217 8.40 -2.60 2.01
N ALA A 218 7.36 -2.54 2.85
CA ALA A 218 6.46 -3.69 3.08
C ALA A 218 5.58 -4.04 1.87
N VAL A 219 5.55 -3.20 0.83
CA VAL A 219 4.82 -3.44 -0.42
C VAL A 219 5.74 -4.09 -1.46
N GLN A 220 7.04 -3.78 -1.43
CA GLN A 220 8.03 -4.32 -2.36
C GLN A 220 8.29 -5.80 -2.13
N ASP A 221 8.21 -6.27 -0.88
CA ASP A 221 8.34 -7.68 -0.51
C ASP A 221 7.32 -8.61 -1.23
N LEU A 222 6.25 -8.06 -1.83
CA LEU A 222 5.26 -8.82 -2.62
C LEU A 222 5.66 -8.95 -4.10
N MET A 223 6.54 -8.08 -4.62
CA MET A 223 7.00 -8.10 -6.01
C MET A 223 8.21 -9.03 -6.23
N ASP A 224 8.77 -9.61 -5.16
CA ASP A 224 9.91 -10.54 -5.17
C ASP A 224 9.50 -11.98 -5.56
N LEU A 225 8.25 -12.21 -5.97
CA LEU A 225 7.72 -13.52 -6.34
C LEU A 225 7.98 -13.90 -7.81
N GLN A 226 8.26 -12.92 -8.68
CA GLN A 226 8.61 -13.17 -10.07
C GLN A 226 10.12 -13.44 -10.19
N PRO A 227 10.55 -14.56 -10.80
CA PRO A 227 11.97 -14.84 -10.99
C PRO A 227 12.60 -13.85 -11.98
N ASP A 228 13.80 -13.36 -11.70
CA ASP A 228 14.52 -12.39 -12.56
C ASP A 228 14.95 -12.99 -13.91
N THR A 229 15.00 -14.33 -14.01
CA THR A 229 15.54 -15.06 -15.17
C THR A 229 14.62 -16.17 -15.65
N ALA A 230 14.54 -16.35 -16.98
CA ALA A 230 13.81 -17.41 -17.64
C ALA A 230 14.72 -18.28 -18.53
N ARG A 231 14.32 -19.54 -18.74
CA ARG A 231 15.03 -20.48 -19.61
C ARG A 231 14.39 -20.52 -20.99
N ARG A 232 14.88 -19.67 -21.90
CA ARG A 232 14.46 -19.68 -23.29
C ARG A 232 15.02 -20.90 -24.01
N VAL A 233 14.18 -21.53 -24.83
CA VAL A 233 14.53 -22.63 -25.73
C VAL A 233 14.52 -22.08 -27.15
N THR A 234 15.69 -22.06 -27.78
CA THR A 234 15.83 -21.59 -29.17
C THR A 234 15.25 -22.60 -30.15
N GLU A 235 15.00 -22.19 -31.40
CA GLU A 235 14.51 -23.07 -32.48
C GLU A 235 15.41 -24.30 -32.70
N ASP A 236 16.69 -24.21 -32.37
CA ASP A 236 17.68 -25.29 -32.47
C ASP A 236 17.67 -26.26 -31.25
N GLY A 237 16.83 -25.98 -30.25
CA GLY A 237 16.68 -26.77 -29.02
C GLY A 237 17.73 -26.50 -27.93
N GLU A 238 18.59 -25.48 -28.11
CA GLU A 238 19.51 -25.02 -27.06
C GLU A 238 18.76 -24.20 -26.00
N VAL A 239 19.15 -24.37 -24.73
CA VAL A 239 18.56 -23.67 -23.58
C VAL A 239 19.51 -22.59 -23.13
N GLU A 240 19.01 -21.36 -23.02
CA GLU A 240 19.74 -20.21 -22.49
C GLU A 240 18.95 -19.54 -21.36
N ASP A 241 19.67 -19.08 -20.33
CA ASP A 241 19.11 -18.27 -19.26
C ASP A 241 19.15 -16.80 -19.71
N VAL A 242 17.99 -16.15 -19.78
CA VAL A 242 17.80 -14.74 -20.17
C VAL A 242 17.05 -13.98 -19.07
N GLU A 243 17.18 -12.65 -19.02
CA GLU A 243 16.34 -11.85 -18.12
C GLU A 243 14.89 -11.89 -18.60
N VAL A 244 13.92 -11.89 -17.68
CA VAL A 244 12.48 -11.95 -18.06
C VAL A 244 12.08 -10.77 -18.95
N ASP A 245 12.68 -9.59 -18.72
CA ASP A 245 12.47 -8.39 -19.52
C ASP A 245 13.00 -8.50 -20.97
N GLU A 246 13.82 -9.51 -21.28
CA GLU A 246 14.37 -9.77 -22.62
C GLU A 246 13.52 -10.76 -23.45
N LEU A 247 12.42 -11.29 -22.88
CA LEU A 247 11.52 -12.21 -23.58
C LEU A 247 10.58 -11.46 -24.52
N ASP A 248 10.42 -12.00 -25.73
CA ASP A 248 9.46 -11.53 -26.73
C ASP A 248 8.26 -12.50 -26.85
N VAL A 249 7.11 -11.97 -27.27
CA VAL A 249 5.92 -12.81 -27.59
C VAL A 249 6.29 -13.82 -28.69
N GLY A 250 6.00 -15.10 -28.45
CA GLY A 250 6.37 -16.22 -29.30
C GLY A 250 7.69 -16.92 -28.92
N ASP A 251 8.42 -16.44 -27.90
CA ASP A 251 9.56 -17.19 -27.36
C ASP A 251 9.08 -18.45 -26.63
N ASN A 252 9.86 -19.53 -26.69
CA ASN A 252 9.57 -20.78 -25.98
C ASN A 252 10.35 -20.84 -24.67
N VAL A 253 9.68 -21.11 -23.54
CA VAL A 253 10.29 -21.13 -22.21
C VAL A 253 10.08 -22.48 -21.54
N ARG A 254 11.12 -23.05 -20.94
CA ARG A 254 11.06 -24.34 -20.23
C ARG A 254 11.00 -24.17 -18.72
N VAL A 255 9.89 -24.59 -18.13
CA VAL A 255 9.61 -24.56 -16.69
C VAL A 255 9.70 -25.96 -16.11
N LYS A 256 10.49 -26.15 -15.04
CA LYS A 256 10.64 -27.45 -14.36
C LYS A 256 9.68 -27.59 -13.18
N PRO A 257 9.47 -28.81 -12.67
CA PRO A 257 8.78 -29.04 -11.41
C PRO A 257 9.42 -28.21 -10.28
N GLY A 258 8.58 -27.56 -9.48
CA GLY A 258 8.91 -26.65 -8.38
C GLY A 258 9.38 -25.24 -8.78
N GLU A 259 9.33 -24.86 -10.06
CA GLU A 259 9.73 -23.52 -10.51
C GLU A 259 8.52 -22.61 -10.76
N ASN A 260 8.70 -21.31 -10.50
CA ASN A 260 7.73 -20.30 -10.87
C ASN A 260 7.72 -20.11 -12.40
N ILE A 261 6.53 -20.02 -12.96
CA ILE A 261 6.31 -19.65 -14.35
C ILE A 261 6.73 -18.18 -14.51
N PRO A 262 7.72 -17.84 -15.35
CA PRO A 262 8.29 -16.49 -15.37
C PRO A 262 7.36 -15.44 -16.00
N ILE A 263 6.53 -15.85 -16.96
CA ILE A 263 5.69 -14.96 -17.77
C ILE A 263 4.48 -15.72 -18.32
N ASP A 264 3.43 -15.01 -18.72
CA ASP A 264 2.21 -15.59 -19.28
C ASP A 264 2.49 -16.30 -20.61
N GLY A 265 1.85 -17.44 -20.82
CA GLY A 265 2.03 -18.24 -22.01
C GLY A 265 0.97 -19.30 -22.25
N GLU A 266 1.12 -20.03 -23.34
CA GLU A 266 0.32 -21.22 -23.69
C GLU A 266 1.22 -22.46 -23.63
N VAL A 267 0.75 -23.54 -23.02
CA VAL A 267 1.49 -24.81 -22.99
C VAL A 267 1.53 -25.41 -24.39
N ILE A 268 2.73 -25.67 -24.90
CA ILE A 268 2.92 -26.30 -26.22
C ILE A 268 3.41 -27.75 -26.12
N ASP A 269 4.03 -28.13 -24.99
CA ASP A 269 4.48 -29.51 -24.72
C ASP A 269 4.59 -29.77 -23.21
N GLY A 270 4.27 -31.00 -22.80
CA GLY A 270 4.23 -31.41 -21.39
C GLY A 270 2.83 -31.34 -20.75
N GLU A 271 2.68 -32.02 -19.60
CA GLU A 271 1.48 -32.02 -18.77
C GLU A 271 1.93 -31.85 -17.31
N SER A 272 1.26 -31.01 -16.54
CA SER A 272 1.60 -30.74 -15.13
C SER A 272 0.42 -30.15 -14.36
N ALA A 273 0.43 -30.33 -13.04
CA ALA A 273 -0.39 -29.53 -12.14
C ALA A 273 0.31 -28.18 -11.89
N VAL A 274 -0.43 -27.09 -12.00
CA VAL A 274 0.07 -25.72 -11.78
C VAL A 274 -0.73 -25.10 -10.64
N ASP A 275 -0.01 -24.68 -9.60
CA ASP A 275 -0.56 -23.85 -8.53
C ASP A 275 -0.67 -22.41 -9.03
N GLU A 276 -1.88 -22.04 -9.43
CA GLU A 276 -2.23 -20.68 -9.86
C GLU A 276 -2.70 -19.79 -8.70
N SER A 277 -2.49 -20.18 -7.44
CA SER A 277 -2.91 -19.40 -6.27
C SER A 277 -2.41 -17.96 -6.27
N VAL A 278 -1.28 -17.69 -6.93
CA VAL A 278 -0.69 -16.35 -7.13
C VAL A 278 -1.54 -15.44 -8.06
N ALA A 279 -2.42 -16.00 -8.87
CA ALA A 279 -3.30 -15.27 -9.76
C ALA A 279 -4.79 -15.47 -9.42
N THR A 280 -5.16 -16.71 -9.13
CA THR A 280 -6.55 -17.16 -8.94
C THR A 280 -6.88 -17.43 -7.49
N GLY A 281 -5.96 -17.25 -6.53
CA GLY A 281 -6.13 -17.44 -5.08
C GLY A 281 -6.81 -18.75 -4.63
N GLU A 282 -7.02 -19.70 -5.54
CA GLU A 282 -7.58 -21.01 -5.26
C GLU A 282 -6.43 -21.93 -4.88
N SER A 283 -6.49 -22.52 -3.69
CA SER A 283 -5.44 -23.40 -3.15
C SER A 283 -5.32 -24.74 -3.88
N ALA A 284 -6.23 -25.05 -4.81
CA ALA A 284 -6.23 -26.31 -5.55
C ALA A 284 -5.47 -26.13 -6.88
N PRO A 285 -4.39 -26.90 -7.12
CA PRO A 285 -3.66 -26.87 -8.39
C PRO A 285 -4.56 -27.21 -9.58
N VAL A 286 -4.32 -26.53 -10.70
CA VAL A 286 -5.05 -26.72 -11.96
C VAL A 286 -4.21 -27.58 -12.89
N ASP A 287 -4.81 -28.64 -13.43
CA ASP A 287 -4.16 -29.48 -14.43
C ASP A 287 -4.03 -28.73 -15.76
N LYS A 288 -2.81 -28.71 -16.34
CA LYS A 288 -2.50 -28.06 -17.62
C LYS A 288 -1.98 -29.05 -18.65
N GLN A 289 -2.47 -28.92 -19.88
CA GLN A 289 -2.12 -29.73 -21.05
C GLN A 289 -1.80 -28.83 -22.26
N PRO A 290 -1.24 -29.38 -23.35
CA PRO A 290 -0.96 -28.60 -24.55
C PRO A 290 -2.21 -27.90 -25.09
N GLY A 291 -2.14 -26.58 -25.26
CA GLY A 291 -3.24 -25.69 -25.64
C GLY A 291 -3.86 -24.91 -24.48
N ASP A 292 -3.51 -25.22 -23.23
CA ASP A 292 -4.00 -24.48 -22.06
C ASP A 292 -3.11 -23.26 -21.74
N GLU A 293 -3.73 -22.17 -21.28
CA GLU A 293 -3.04 -20.96 -20.84
C GLU A 293 -2.45 -21.14 -19.44
N VAL A 294 -1.29 -20.52 -19.20
CA VAL A 294 -0.61 -20.44 -17.91
C VAL A 294 -0.27 -19.00 -17.55
N ILE A 295 -0.36 -18.69 -16.26
CA ILE A 295 -0.16 -17.34 -15.74
C ILE A 295 1.22 -17.21 -15.10
N GLY A 296 1.93 -16.13 -15.41
CA GLY A 296 3.21 -15.78 -14.78
C GLY A 296 3.08 -15.62 -13.26
N GLY A 297 4.09 -16.08 -12.53
CA GLY A 297 4.13 -16.14 -11.07
C GLY A 297 3.56 -17.43 -10.46
N SER A 298 2.76 -18.19 -11.20
CA SER A 298 2.23 -19.50 -10.77
C SER A 298 3.35 -20.51 -10.57
N VAL A 299 3.15 -21.52 -9.72
CA VAL A 299 4.16 -22.55 -9.44
C VAL A 299 3.84 -23.81 -10.22
N ASN A 300 4.78 -24.29 -11.00
CA ASN A 300 4.65 -25.57 -11.69
C ASN A 300 5.02 -26.71 -10.73
N GLU A 301 4.14 -27.66 -10.42
CA GLU A 301 4.37 -28.61 -9.33
C GLU A 301 5.05 -29.91 -9.77
N THR A 302 4.45 -30.66 -10.68
CA THR A 302 4.79 -32.08 -10.91
C THR A 302 5.55 -32.35 -12.20
N GLY A 303 5.06 -31.85 -13.34
CA GLY A 303 5.59 -32.08 -14.68
C GLY A 303 6.54 -31.00 -15.19
N THR A 304 7.21 -31.24 -16.33
CA THR A 304 7.96 -30.18 -17.04
C THR A 304 7.08 -29.60 -18.13
N LEU A 305 6.97 -28.28 -18.18
CA LEU A 305 6.20 -27.57 -19.19
C LEU A 305 7.14 -26.84 -20.17
N LEU A 306 6.77 -26.86 -21.45
CA LEU A 306 7.26 -25.95 -22.46
C LEU A 306 6.13 -25.01 -22.85
N ILE A 307 6.35 -23.71 -22.67
CA ILE A 307 5.32 -22.68 -22.85
C ILE A 307 5.76 -21.70 -23.94
N GLU A 308 4.84 -21.27 -24.79
CA GLU A 308 5.04 -20.17 -25.74
C GLU A 308 4.55 -18.87 -25.10
N VAL A 309 5.39 -17.84 -25.06
CA VAL A 309 5.07 -16.55 -24.41
C VAL A 309 3.95 -15.84 -25.18
N THR A 310 2.87 -15.47 -24.48
CA THR A 310 1.69 -14.81 -25.08
C THR A 310 1.60 -13.33 -24.76
N ALA A 311 2.13 -12.88 -23.63
CA ALA A 311 2.12 -11.47 -23.20
C ALA A 311 3.41 -11.10 -22.47
N THR A 312 3.94 -9.89 -22.70
CA THR A 312 5.15 -9.36 -22.03
C THR A 312 4.96 -7.92 -21.54
N GLY A 313 5.82 -7.46 -20.63
CA GLY A 313 5.81 -6.07 -20.16
C GLY A 313 4.48 -5.65 -19.52
N GLU A 314 3.94 -4.49 -19.90
CA GLU A 314 2.67 -3.96 -19.37
C GLU A 314 1.45 -4.85 -19.66
N ASP A 315 1.52 -5.71 -20.68
CA ASP A 315 0.43 -6.60 -21.07
C ASP A 315 0.39 -7.90 -20.26
N ALA A 316 1.42 -8.24 -19.49
CA ALA A 316 1.42 -9.44 -18.65
C ALA A 316 0.46 -9.29 -17.45
N PHE A 317 -0.25 -10.36 -17.08
CA PHE A 317 -1.29 -10.38 -16.06
C PHE A 317 -0.83 -9.76 -14.73
N LEU A 318 0.32 -10.19 -14.19
CA LEU A 318 0.84 -9.64 -12.94
C LEU A 318 1.19 -8.15 -13.04
N ASN A 319 1.65 -7.68 -14.20
CA ASN A 319 1.95 -6.28 -14.43
C ASN A 319 0.67 -5.44 -14.58
N GLN A 320 -0.37 -5.96 -15.23
CA GLN A 320 -1.68 -5.34 -15.28
C GLN A 320 -2.31 -5.24 -13.88
N VAL A 321 -2.22 -6.30 -13.08
CA VAL A 321 -2.69 -6.31 -11.69
C VAL A 321 -1.89 -5.31 -10.86
N ALA A 322 -0.56 -5.28 -10.99
CA ALA A 322 0.30 -4.30 -10.32
C ALA A 322 -0.05 -2.86 -10.70
N GLN A 323 -0.25 -2.58 -11.99
CA GLN A 323 -0.63 -1.27 -12.50
C GLN A 323 -2.01 -0.85 -11.98
N GLN A 324 -3.01 -1.74 -12.02
CA GLN A 324 -4.34 -1.47 -11.45
C GLN A 324 -4.27 -1.19 -9.94
N ILE A 325 -3.41 -1.90 -9.20
CA ILE A 325 -3.17 -1.66 -7.77
C ILE A 325 -2.49 -0.31 -7.55
N GLU A 326 -1.47 0.04 -8.35
CA GLU A 326 -0.76 1.32 -8.26
C GLU A 326 -1.68 2.51 -8.58
N GLU A 327 -2.48 2.41 -9.65
CA GLU A 327 -3.46 3.41 -10.07
C GLU A 327 -4.50 3.70 -8.97
N ALA A 328 -5.00 2.67 -8.29
CA ALA A 328 -5.97 2.86 -7.23
C ALA A 328 -5.37 3.39 -5.92
N ARG A 329 -4.09 3.11 -5.67
CA ARG A 329 -3.37 3.66 -4.51
C ARG A 329 -2.95 5.11 -4.71
N ALA A 330 -3.01 5.66 -5.92
CA ALA A 330 -2.66 7.05 -6.22
C ALA A 330 -3.62 8.10 -5.60
N MET A 331 -4.69 7.69 -4.92
CA MET A 331 -5.63 8.61 -4.30
C MET A 331 -5.02 9.43 -3.15
N LYS A 332 -5.32 10.74 -3.13
CA LYS A 332 -4.81 11.69 -2.14
C LYS A 332 -5.41 11.46 -0.74
N PRO A 333 -4.58 11.27 0.30
CA PRO A 333 -5.01 11.26 1.69
C PRO A 333 -5.86 12.43 2.17
N GLY A 334 -7.07 12.17 2.69
CA GLY A 334 -8.02 13.21 3.15
C GLY A 334 -7.48 14.15 4.25
N ILE A 335 -6.69 13.66 5.21
CA ILE A 335 -6.14 14.47 6.31
C ILE A 335 -4.99 15.38 5.86
N ILE A 336 -4.24 14.94 4.85
CA ILE A 336 -3.19 15.72 4.19
C ILE A 336 -3.85 16.86 3.42
N GLN A 337 -4.99 16.58 2.75
CA GLN A 337 -5.82 17.60 2.11
C GLN A 337 -6.43 18.62 3.11
N LEU A 338 -6.82 18.21 4.32
CA LEU A 338 -7.34 19.13 5.34
C LEU A 338 -6.26 20.09 5.85
N ALA A 339 -5.06 19.57 6.14
CA ALA A 339 -3.91 20.38 6.50
C ALA A 339 -3.55 21.36 5.37
N ASP A 340 -3.58 20.91 4.12
CA ASP A 340 -3.36 21.74 2.93
C ASP A 340 -4.40 22.85 2.80
N LYS A 341 -5.68 22.52 2.99
CA LYS A 341 -6.77 23.50 2.93
C LYS A 341 -6.60 24.59 3.98
N ILE A 342 -6.21 24.24 5.20
CA ILE A 342 -5.91 25.22 6.25
C ILE A 342 -4.74 26.09 5.81
N LEU A 343 -3.67 25.49 5.32
CA LEU A 343 -2.42 26.19 5.05
C LEU A 343 -2.48 27.08 3.79
N LYS A 344 -3.30 26.72 2.80
CA LYS A 344 -3.65 27.54 1.63
C LYS A 344 -4.15 28.93 2.01
N TYR A 345 -4.94 29.04 3.08
CA TYR A 345 -5.44 30.33 3.59
C TYR A 345 -4.52 30.91 4.68
N PHE A 346 -3.85 30.05 5.44
CA PHE A 346 -2.96 30.47 6.53
C PHE A 346 -1.76 31.28 6.03
N VAL A 347 -1.08 30.83 4.96
CA VAL A 347 0.12 31.53 4.46
C VAL A 347 -0.21 32.96 3.99
N PRO A 348 -1.19 33.19 3.08
CA PRO A 348 -1.59 34.55 2.71
C PRO A 348 -2.13 35.35 3.90
N GLY A 349 -2.81 34.70 4.84
CA GLY A 349 -3.32 35.32 6.07
C GLY A 349 -2.21 35.92 6.93
N VAL A 350 -1.15 35.15 7.22
CA VAL A 350 0.00 35.62 8.01
C VAL A 350 0.72 36.78 7.33
N LEU A 351 0.98 36.67 6.02
CA LEU A 351 1.60 37.75 5.24
C LEU A 351 0.76 39.03 5.27
N SER A 352 -0.56 38.89 5.13
CA SER A 352 -1.51 40.02 5.18
C SER A 352 -1.56 40.66 6.56
N ILE A 353 -1.56 39.86 7.63
CA ILE A 353 -1.53 40.35 9.02
C ILE A 353 -0.22 41.08 9.31
N ALA A 354 0.93 40.57 8.85
CA ALA A 354 2.21 41.24 9.02
C ALA A 354 2.24 42.61 8.31
N ALA A 355 1.75 42.67 7.07
CA ALA A 355 1.63 43.92 6.33
C ALA A 355 0.64 44.90 7.00
N ALA A 356 -0.52 44.41 7.43
CA ALA A 356 -1.52 45.20 8.13
C ALA A 356 -0.99 45.75 9.47
N ALA A 357 -0.26 44.94 10.23
CA ALA A 357 0.36 45.35 11.48
C ALA A 357 1.40 46.46 11.27
N PHE A 358 2.23 46.34 10.23
CA PHE A 358 3.17 47.39 9.84
C PHE A 358 2.44 48.69 9.51
N LEU A 359 1.45 48.62 8.61
CA LEU A 359 0.69 49.78 8.15
C LEU A 359 -0.08 50.44 9.30
N PHE A 360 -0.67 49.65 10.19
CA PHE A 360 -1.40 50.14 11.35
C PHE A 360 -0.52 51.06 12.22
N TRP A 361 0.67 50.60 12.60
CA TRP A 361 1.57 51.35 13.48
C TRP A 361 2.26 52.53 12.81
N VAL A 362 2.37 52.53 11.48
CA VAL A 362 2.86 53.69 10.71
C VAL A 362 1.77 54.74 10.52
N ILE A 363 0.55 54.33 10.14
CA ILE A 363 -0.50 55.23 9.68
C ILE A 363 -1.37 55.73 10.83
N ILE A 364 -1.86 54.85 11.71
CA ILE A 364 -2.89 55.22 12.70
C ILE A 364 -2.35 56.18 13.77
N PRO A 365 -1.20 55.94 14.41
CA PRO A 365 -0.61 56.90 15.35
C PRO A 365 -0.22 58.25 14.71
N ALA A 366 0.06 58.25 13.40
CA ALA A 366 0.35 59.46 12.64
C ALA A 366 -0.92 60.23 12.25
N ALA A 367 -2.00 59.53 11.89
CA ALA A 367 -3.28 60.10 11.47
C ALA A 367 -4.13 60.62 12.64
N PHE A 368 -3.99 60.01 13.83
CA PHE A 368 -4.74 60.38 15.04
C PHE A 368 -3.82 60.77 16.21
N PRO A 369 -3.08 61.89 16.09
CA PRO A 369 -2.18 62.35 17.14
C PRO A 369 -2.96 62.73 18.41
N GLY A 370 -2.44 62.34 19.58
CA GLY A 370 -3.04 62.66 20.89
C GLY A 370 -3.95 61.58 21.48
N THR A 371 -4.03 60.41 20.83
CA THR A 371 -4.62 59.21 21.41
C THR A 371 -3.62 58.49 22.34
N ILE A 372 -4.08 57.44 23.04
CA ILE A 372 -3.21 56.55 23.85
C ILE A 372 -2.10 55.85 23.03
N LEU A 373 -2.18 55.94 21.69
CA LEU A 373 -1.23 55.35 20.74
C LEU A 373 -0.06 56.31 20.41
N GLY A 374 0.03 57.47 21.04
CA GLY A 374 1.15 58.41 20.88
C GLY A 374 0.95 59.42 19.74
N SER A 375 2.05 60.04 19.31
CA SER A 375 2.06 61.10 18.31
C SER A 375 3.12 60.85 17.25
N GLY A 376 2.70 60.53 16.02
CA GLY A 376 3.58 60.30 14.86
C GLY A 376 3.79 58.83 14.51
N PRO A 377 4.44 58.55 13.36
CA PRO A 377 4.63 57.18 12.86
C PRO A 377 5.57 56.38 13.78
N GLN A 378 5.10 55.25 14.30
CA GLN A 378 5.89 54.38 15.18
C GLN A 378 6.63 53.31 14.39
N LEU A 379 7.67 53.72 13.66
CA LEU A 379 8.40 52.81 12.75
C LEU A 379 9.02 51.60 13.48
N GLN A 380 9.52 51.83 14.70
CA GLN A 380 10.09 50.76 15.52
C GLN A 380 9.04 49.71 15.90
N THR A 381 7.89 50.14 16.44
CA THR A 381 6.78 49.25 16.81
C THR A 381 6.20 48.55 15.58
N ALA A 382 6.08 49.26 14.46
CA ALA A 382 5.62 48.70 13.19
C ALA A 382 6.51 47.58 12.69
N ALA A 383 7.82 47.81 12.66
CA ALA A 383 8.80 46.80 12.27
C ALA A 383 8.76 45.60 13.22
N TYR A 384 8.67 45.83 14.53
CA TYR A 384 8.62 44.74 15.51
C TYR A 384 7.36 43.89 15.33
N ALA A 385 6.19 44.51 15.19
CA ALA A 385 4.92 43.81 15.01
C ALA A 385 4.89 43.00 13.71
N ALA A 386 5.39 43.55 12.60
CA ALA A 386 5.43 42.86 11.32
C ALA A 386 6.40 41.66 11.33
N LEU A 387 7.62 41.87 11.82
CA LEU A 387 8.63 40.81 11.87
C LEU A 387 8.23 39.72 12.88
N ALA A 388 7.66 40.08 14.02
CA ALA A 388 7.14 39.12 14.99
C ALA A 388 5.98 38.30 14.40
N ALA A 389 5.07 38.90 13.64
CA ALA A 389 3.99 38.19 12.97
C ALA A 389 4.51 37.18 11.93
N LEU A 390 5.54 37.54 11.16
CA LEU A 390 6.18 36.62 10.19
C LEU A 390 6.90 35.46 10.88
N VAL A 391 7.61 35.75 11.97
CA VAL A 391 8.35 34.75 12.76
C VAL A 391 7.39 33.78 13.46
N LEU A 392 6.41 34.30 14.21
CA LEU A 392 5.48 33.50 15.01
C LEU A 392 4.39 32.84 14.17
N GLY A 393 4.11 33.40 12.99
CA GLY A 393 3.13 32.86 12.06
C GLY A 393 3.60 31.63 11.29
N TYR A 394 4.84 31.17 11.45
CA TYR A 394 5.28 29.92 10.81
C TYR A 394 4.78 28.69 11.61
N PRO A 395 3.92 27.82 11.05
CA PRO A 395 3.20 26.78 11.80
C PRO A 395 4.04 25.52 11.93
N CYS A 396 5.20 25.62 12.59
CA CYS A 396 6.18 24.56 12.79
C CYS A 396 5.55 23.18 13.06
N ALA A 397 4.72 23.09 14.10
CA ALA A 397 4.20 21.80 14.59
C ALA A 397 3.13 21.16 13.69
N LEU A 398 2.46 21.94 12.83
CA LEU A 398 1.34 21.43 12.04
C LEU A 398 1.81 20.40 11.01
N GLY A 399 2.99 20.60 10.42
CA GLY A 399 3.60 19.65 9.48
C GLY A 399 4.01 18.31 10.11
N MET A 400 4.24 18.27 11.42
CA MET A 400 4.65 17.05 12.15
C MET A 400 3.48 16.29 12.78
N ALA A 401 2.33 16.94 12.99
CA ALA A 401 1.22 16.35 13.74
C ALA A 401 0.72 15.05 13.08
N THR A 402 0.53 15.06 11.76
CA THR A 402 0.04 13.91 11.00
C THR A 402 1.04 12.75 10.97
N PRO A 403 2.31 12.93 10.54
CA PRO A 403 3.27 11.81 10.50
C PRO A 403 3.51 11.17 11.87
N LEU A 404 3.57 11.96 12.96
CA LEU A 404 3.77 11.42 14.30
C LEU A 404 2.56 10.62 14.80
N ALA A 405 1.34 11.08 14.48
CA ALA A 405 0.12 10.34 14.79
C ALA A 405 0.09 9.00 14.04
N LEU A 406 0.46 9.00 12.75
CA LEU A 406 0.55 7.79 11.93
C LEU A 406 1.61 6.81 12.43
N ILE A 407 2.81 7.27 12.81
CA ILE A 407 3.85 6.40 13.40
C ILE A 407 3.32 5.71 14.65
N ARG A 408 2.68 6.48 15.55
CA ARG A 408 2.19 5.94 16.80
C ARG A 408 1.00 5.00 16.58
N GLY A 409 0.08 5.37 15.70
CA GLY A 409 -1.06 4.56 15.32
C GLY A 409 -0.63 3.26 14.64
N GLY A 410 0.28 3.33 13.67
CA GLY A 410 0.85 2.16 12.98
C GLY A 410 1.62 1.25 13.93
N GLY A 411 2.43 1.82 14.82
CA GLY A 411 3.14 1.05 15.84
C GLY A 411 2.24 0.44 16.91
N GLU A 412 1.01 0.93 17.09
CA GLU A 412 0.00 0.30 17.95
C GLU A 412 -0.76 -0.78 17.19
N ALA A 413 -1.15 -0.52 15.95
CA ALA A 413 -1.79 -1.50 15.06
C ALA A 413 -0.92 -2.74 14.87
N ALA A 414 0.38 -2.55 14.57
CA ALA A 414 1.33 -3.64 14.38
C ALA A 414 1.52 -4.50 15.63
N ARG A 415 1.43 -3.91 16.83
CA ARG A 415 1.47 -4.67 18.10
C ARG A 415 0.24 -5.57 18.30
N ASN A 416 -0.82 -5.34 17.56
CA ASN A 416 -2.03 -6.16 17.52
C ASN A 416 -2.13 -7.01 16.23
N GLY A 417 -1.02 -7.17 15.49
CA GLY A 417 -1.01 -7.96 14.25
C GLY A 417 -1.64 -7.27 13.04
N ILE A 418 -1.96 -5.97 13.14
CA ILE A 418 -2.60 -5.21 12.05
C ILE A 418 -1.54 -4.36 11.35
N LEU A 419 -1.25 -4.68 10.08
CA LEU A 419 -0.34 -3.90 9.26
C LEU A 419 -1.11 -2.87 8.43
N MET A 420 -0.94 -1.59 8.76
CA MET A 420 -1.53 -0.49 8.01
C MET A 420 -0.65 -0.13 6.82
N ARG A 421 -1.07 -0.54 5.61
CA ARG A 421 -0.31 -0.33 4.36
C ARG A 421 -0.30 1.12 3.88
N SER A 422 -1.29 1.93 4.27
CA SER A 422 -1.36 3.35 3.92
C SER A 422 -1.75 4.23 5.11
N GLY A 423 -1.36 5.50 5.06
CA GLY A 423 -1.80 6.50 6.04
C GLY A 423 -3.31 6.81 5.96
N ASP A 424 -3.94 6.44 4.86
CA ASP A 424 -5.37 6.69 4.59
C ASP A 424 -6.28 5.67 5.20
N ALA A 425 -5.80 4.43 5.34
CA ALA A 425 -6.51 3.39 6.04
C ALA A 425 -6.98 3.88 7.42
N PHE A 426 -6.15 4.63 8.15
CA PHE A 426 -6.52 5.20 9.46
C PHE A 426 -7.73 6.14 9.45
N GLN A 427 -8.04 6.77 8.33
CA GLN A 427 -9.18 7.67 8.20
C GLN A 427 -10.39 6.94 7.66
N VAL A 428 -10.20 6.23 6.54
CA VAL A 428 -11.28 5.55 5.84
C VAL A 428 -11.94 4.53 6.76
N TYR A 429 -11.14 3.76 7.52
CA TYR A 429 -11.65 2.70 8.39
C TYR A 429 -12.59 3.21 9.50
N ARG A 430 -12.51 4.50 9.86
CA ARG A 430 -13.43 5.11 10.83
C ARG A 430 -14.83 5.29 10.25
N ASP A 431 -14.90 5.54 8.96
CA ASP A 431 -16.13 5.91 8.26
C ASP A 431 -16.77 4.70 7.57
N VAL A 432 -16.26 3.48 7.79
CA VAL A 432 -16.82 2.23 7.21
C VAL A 432 -18.13 1.89 7.89
N ASP A 433 -19.16 1.65 7.08
CA ASP A 433 -20.51 1.27 7.51
C ASP A 433 -20.81 -0.21 7.19
N THR A 434 -20.17 -0.75 6.13
CA THR A 434 -20.40 -2.10 5.62
C THR A 434 -19.07 -2.82 5.44
N VAL A 435 -18.95 -4.06 5.90
CA VAL A 435 -17.77 -4.91 5.71
C VAL A 435 -18.15 -6.13 4.89
N VAL A 436 -17.61 -6.23 3.68
CA VAL A 436 -17.72 -7.40 2.82
C VAL A 436 -16.57 -8.34 3.15
N LEU A 437 -16.89 -9.59 3.44
CA LEU A 437 -15.95 -10.64 3.79
C LEU A 437 -15.98 -11.70 2.69
N ASP A 438 -14.83 -12.00 2.11
CA ASP A 438 -14.70 -13.21 1.32
C ASP A 438 -14.95 -14.45 2.21
N LYS A 439 -15.42 -15.53 1.59
CA LYS A 439 -15.62 -16.80 2.31
C LYS A 439 -14.27 -17.47 2.55
N THR A 440 -13.60 -17.85 1.46
CA THR A 440 -12.42 -18.72 1.45
C THR A 440 -11.22 -18.01 2.07
N GLY A 441 -10.50 -18.67 2.99
CA GLY A 441 -9.32 -18.10 3.64
C GLY A 441 -9.58 -16.91 4.59
N THR A 442 -10.79 -16.35 4.60
CA THR A 442 -11.19 -15.22 5.44
C THR A 442 -12.13 -15.65 6.56
N ILE A 443 -13.33 -16.14 6.24
CA ILE A 443 -14.28 -16.71 7.19
C ILE A 443 -13.92 -18.16 7.50
N THR A 444 -13.46 -18.87 6.48
CA THR A 444 -12.98 -20.25 6.56
C THR A 444 -11.45 -20.31 6.56
N GLN A 445 -10.88 -21.49 6.83
CA GLN A 445 -9.43 -21.68 6.96
C GLN A 445 -8.70 -21.51 5.62
N GLY A 446 -9.35 -21.84 4.49
CA GLY A 446 -8.75 -21.78 3.15
C GLY A 446 -7.94 -23.03 2.78
N GLU A 447 -8.00 -24.06 3.62
CA GLU A 447 -7.34 -25.35 3.43
C GLU A 447 -8.39 -26.46 3.43
N PRO A 448 -8.33 -27.43 2.50
CA PRO A 448 -9.27 -28.54 2.48
C PRO A 448 -9.10 -29.40 3.74
N ALA A 449 -10.20 -29.69 4.43
CA ALA A 449 -10.21 -30.55 5.61
C ALA A 449 -11.35 -31.58 5.51
N VAL A 450 -11.11 -32.78 6.06
CA VAL A 450 -12.14 -33.82 6.12
C VAL A 450 -13.21 -33.39 7.11
N ASN A 451 -14.38 -33.00 6.59
CA ASN A 451 -15.50 -32.54 7.40
C ASN A 451 -16.37 -33.71 7.88
N THR A 452 -16.61 -34.68 7.02
CA THR A 452 -17.52 -35.80 7.31
C THR A 452 -17.02 -37.08 6.64
N VAL A 453 -17.09 -38.20 7.36
CA VAL A 453 -16.86 -39.54 6.80
C VAL A 453 -18.07 -40.40 7.09
N VAL A 454 -18.62 -41.04 6.07
CA VAL A 454 -19.79 -41.91 6.19
C VAL A 454 -19.43 -43.30 5.67
N GLY A 455 -19.55 -44.31 6.54
CA GLY A 455 -19.47 -45.70 6.13
C GLY A 455 -20.76 -46.16 5.44
N ILE A 456 -20.62 -46.91 4.35
CA ILE A 456 -21.74 -47.52 3.63
C ILE A 456 -21.90 -48.98 4.10
N GLY A 457 -23.13 -49.46 4.26
CA GLY A 457 -23.40 -50.83 4.71
C GLY A 457 -22.97 -51.11 6.16
N GLU A 458 -22.19 -52.18 6.38
CA GLU A 458 -21.66 -52.57 7.70
C GLU A 458 -20.22 -52.06 7.93
N HIS A 459 -19.70 -51.18 7.07
CA HIS A 459 -18.35 -50.64 7.16
C HIS A 459 -18.25 -49.52 8.21
N PRO A 460 -17.42 -49.66 9.26
CA PRO A 460 -17.17 -48.60 10.22
C PRO A 460 -16.42 -47.42 9.60
N GLU A 461 -16.76 -46.19 10.00
CA GLU A 461 -16.07 -44.96 9.54
C GLU A 461 -14.55 -45.01 9.78
N VAL A 462 -14.10 -45.67 10.85
CA VAL A 462 -12.68 -45.83 11.17
C VAL A 462 -11.95 -46.63 10.09
N ASP A 463 -12.58 -47.66 9.54
CA ASP A 463 -12.00 -48.49 8.49
C ASP A 463 -11.96 -47.72 7.17
N VAL A 464 -13.02 -46.96 6.87
CA VAL A 464 -13.06 -46.06 5.70
C VAL A 464 -11.92 -45.03 5.74
N ARG A 465 -11.74 -44.35 6.89
CA ARG A 465 -10.65 -43.37 7.08
C ARG A 465 -9.28 -44.00 6.85
N ARG A 466 -9.05 -45.16 7.47
CA ARG A 466 -7.77 -45.87 7.37
C ARG A 466 -7.49 -46.32 5.94
N THR A 467 -8.49 -46.87 5.25
CA THR A 467 -8.36 -47.32 3.86
C THR A 467 -8.11 -46.14 2.92
N ALA A 468 -8.82 -45.03 3.10
CA ALA A 468 -8.61 -43.81 2.30
C ALA A 468 -7.19 -43.26 2.50
N ALA A 469 -6.75 -43.09 3.75
CA ALA A 469 -5.40 -42.62 4.07
C ALA A 469 -4.31 -43.54 3.51
N SER A 470 -4.49 -44.85 3.60
CA SER A 470 -3.54 -45.81 3.02
C SER A 470 -3.45 -45.76 1.49
N ALA A 471 -4.57 -45.54 0.80
CA ALA A 471 -4.57 -45.44 -0.66
C ALA A 471 -3.96 -44.11 -1.15
N GLU A 472 -4.16 -43.04 -0.39
CA GLU A 472 -3.71 -41.69 -0.72
C GLU A 472 -2.28 -41.36 -0.21
N ALA A 473 -1.63 -42.27 0.52
CA ALA A 473 -0.34 -42.02 1.18
C ALA A 473 0.80 -41.57 0.25
N PHE A 474 0.75 -41.90 -1.05
CA PHE A 474 1.74 -41.51 -2.06
C PHE A 474 1.23 -40.43 -3.02
N SER A 475 0.02 -39.91 -2.78
CA SER A 475 -0.60 -38.86 -3.58
C SER A 475 -0.08 -37.49 -3.12
N GLU A 476 0.27 -36.63 -4.09
CA GLU A 476 0.72 -35.25 -3.83
C GLU A 476 -0.43 -34.24 -3.93
N HIS A 477 -1.68 -34.72 -4.00
CA HIS A 477 -2.85 -33.85 -4.18
C HIS A 477 -3.30 -33.26 -2.84
N PRO A 478 -3.70 -31.97 -2.74
CA PRO A 478 -4.11 -31.36 -1.45
C PRO A 478 -5.26 -32.07 -0.72
N LEU A 479 -6.18 -32.69 -1.47
CA LEU A 479 -7.24 -33.53 -0.90
C LEU A 479 -6.70 -34.81 -0.24
N ALA A 480 -5.57 -35.35 -0.71
CA ALA A 480 -4.90 -36.48 -0.08
C ALA A 480 -4.29 -36.05 1.26
N ASP A 481 -3.60 -34.91 1.29
CA ASP A 481 -3.06 -34.32 2.52
C ASP A 481 -4.16 -34.13 3.56
N ALA A 482 -5.32 -33.59 3.17
CA ALA A 482 -6.49 -33.45 4.07
C ALA A 482 -6.94 -34.79 4.69
N ILE A 483 -6.88 -35.89 3.94
CA ILE A 483 -7.25 -37.23 4.42
C ILE A 483 -6.17 -37.80 5.34
N LEU A 484 -4.88 -37.59 5.01
CA LEU A 484 -3.75 -38.02 5.81
C LEU A 484 -3.69 -37.27 7.15
N ASP A 485 -3.82 -35.94 7.12
CA ASP A 485 -3.86 -35.09 8.30
C ASP A 485 -5.02 -35.50 9.23
N HIS A 486 -6.20 -35.76 8.67
CA HIS A 486 -7.34 -36.22 9.45
C HIS A 486 -7.12 -37.61 10.09
N ALA A 487 -6.39 -38.49 9.42
CA ALA A 487 -6.02 -39.79 10.00
C ALA A 487 -5.00 -39.62 11.14
N ASP A 488 -4.01 -38.75 10.97
CA ASP A 488 -2.99 -38.44 11.97
C ASP A 488 -3.59 -37.74 13.21
N GLU A 489 -4.51 -36.78 13.03
CA GLU A 489 -5.24 -36.13 14.14
C GLU A 489 -5.98 -37.11 15.05
N LEU A 490 -6.45 -38.22 14.46
CA LEU A 490 -7.17 -39.27 15.16
C LEU A 490 -6.27 -40.40 15.66
N ASP A 491 -4.94 -40.27 15.52
CA ASP A 491 -3.94 -41.31 15.79
C ASP A 491 -4.28 -42.65 15.09
N LEU A 492 -4.84 -42.57 13.87
CA LEU A 492 -5.20 -43.74 13.06
C LEU A 492 -3.97 -44.21 12.28
N GLY A 493 -3.40 -45.34 12.68
CA GLY A 493 -2.31 -45.94 11.91
C GLY A 493 -2.78 -46.40 10.52
N PHE A 494 -2.14 -45.92 9.46
CA PHE A 494 -2.30 -46.35 8.08
C PHE A 494 -1.01 -47.01 7.54
N SER A 495 -1.15 -47.77 6.44
CA SER A 495 -0.09 -48.54 5.78
C SER A 495 0.27 -47.92 4.42
N ASP A 496 1.53 -48.07 3.98
CA ASP A 496 1.94 -47.73 2.62
C ASP A 496 1.31 -48.68 1.58
N PRO A 497 0.83 -48.18 0.43
CA PRO A 497 0.28 -49.01 -0.63
C PRO A 497 1.38 -49.81 -1.35
N ALA A 498 1.08 -51.05 -1.74
CA ALA A 498 2.02 -51.93 -2.46
C ALA A 498 2.14 -51.59 -3.95
N GLU A 499 1.04 -51.13 -4.55
CA GLU A 499 0.95 -50.57 -5.89
C GLU A 499 0.13 -49.27 -5.77
N PHE A 500 0.53 -48.24 -6.51
CA PHE A 500 -0.11 -46.92 -6.51
C PHE A 500 -0.05 -46.35 -7.92
N ASP A 501 -1.18 -45.86 -8.41
CA ASP A 501 -1.29 -45.14 -9.67
C ASP A 501 -2.29 -43.98 -9.51
N SER A 502 -1.88 -42.78 -9.92
CA SER A 502 -2.70 -41.58 -9.82
C SER A 502 -3.31 -41.27 -11.18
N VAL A 503 -4.63 -41.10 -11.21
CA VAL A 503 -5.37 -40.75 -12.42
C VAL A 503 -5.78 -39.28 -12.31
N THR A 504 -5.01 -38.43 -13.00
CA THR A 504 -5.19 -36.98 -13.01
C THR A 504 -6.65 -36.56 -13.21
N GLY A 505 -7.13 -35.66 -12.35
CA GLY A 505 -8.50 -35.15 -12.36
C GLY A 505 -9.58 -36.09 -11.83
N LYS A 506 -9.25 -37.36 -11.52
CA LYS A 506 -10.24 -38.41 -11.19
C LYS A 506 -10.08 -39.01 -9.78
N GLY A 507 -8.90 -39.49 -9.43
CA GLY A 507 -8.64 -40.21 -8.18
C GLY A 507 -7.37 -41.06 -8.22
N VAL A 508 -7.23 -41.96 -7.26
CA VAL A 508 -6.11 -42.90 -7.13
C VAL A 508 -6.58 -44.35 -7.13
N THR A 509 -5.76 -45.22 -7.71
CA THR A 509 -5.83 -46.68 -7.63
C THR A 509 -4.67 -47.18 -6.78
N ALA A 510 -4.95 -48.01 -5.78
CA ALA A 510 -3.92 -48.52 -4.88
C ALA A 510 -4.19 -49.96 -4.42
N THR A 511 -3.13 -50.69 -4.08
CA THR A 511 -3.24 -52.02 -3.47
C THR A 511 -2.82 -51.93 -2.00
N VAL A 512 -3.78 -51.99 -1.08
CA VAL A 512 -3.56 -51.81 0.36
C VAL A 512 -3.84 -53.13 1.08
N ASP A 513 -2.89 -53.63 1.86
CA ASP A 513 -3.02 -54.89 2.62
C ASP A 513 -3.47 -56.12 1.79
N GLY A 514 -3.31 -56.06 0.46
CA GLY A 514 -3.69 -57.12 -0.49
C GLY A 514 -5.07 -56.96 -1.14
N ASP A 515 -5.80 -55.89 -0.83
CA ASP A 515 -7.07 -55.52 -1.43
C ASP A 515 -6.88 -54.40 -2.49
N ASP A 516 -7.69 -54.46 -3.56
CA ASP A 516 -7.72 -53.43 -4.60
C ASP A 516 -8.57 -52.24 -4.12
N VAL A 517 -7.99 -51.05 -4.01
CA VAL A 517 -8.62 -49.83 -3.47
C VAL A 517 -8.71 -48.74 -4.53
N LEU A 518 -9.88 -48.11 -4.64
CA LEU A 518 -10.07 -46.89 -5.44
C LEU A 518 -10.53 -45.77 -4.52
N VAL A 519 -9.90 -44.60 -4.62
CA VAL A 519 -10.35 -43.38 -3.95
C VAL A 519 -10.50 -42.28 -5.00
N GLY A 520 -11.68 -41.71 -5.15
CA GLY A 520 -11.88 -40.69 -6.18
C GLY A 520 -13.31 -40.20 -6.35
N LYS A 521 -13.51 -39.38 -7.39
CA LYS A 521 -14.80 -38.73 -7.67
C LYS A 521 -15.88 -39.77 -8.05
N PRO A 522 -17.14 -39.61 -7.61
CA PRO A 522 -18.24 -40.52 -7.93
C PRO A 522 -18.42 -40.83 -9.42
N GLY A 523 -18.23 -39.84 -10.29
CA GLY A 523 -18.33 -40.03 -11.75
C GLY A 523 -17.29 -41.01 -12.29
N TRP A 524 -16.05 -40.93 -11.82
CA TRP A 524 -14.99 -41.84 -12.24
C TRP A 524 -15.19 -43.25 -11.68
N LEU A 525 -15.62 -43.38 -10.42
CA LEU A 525 -15.93 -44.69 -9.84
C LEU A 525 -17.03 -45.41 -10.64
N THR A 526 -18.01 -44.67 -11.14
CA THR A 526 -19.06 -45.22 -12.04
C THR A 526 -18.47 -45.69 -13.37
N ASP A 527 -17.53 -44.94 -13.95
CA ASP A 527 -16.84 -45.32 -15.20
C ASP A 527 -15.99 -46.60 -15.03
N GLU A 528 -15.38 -46.80 -13.86
CA GLU A 528 -14.67 -48.03 -13.47
C GLU A 528 -15.62 -49.21 -13.16
N GLY A 529 -16.94 -48.98 -13.22
CA GLY A 529 -17.96 -50.02 -13.07
C GLY A 529 -18.39 -50.29 -11.63
N VAL A 530 -18.12 -49.37 -10.69
CA VAL A 530 -18.57 -49.45 -9.30
C VAL A 530 -20.05 -49.06 -9.20
N ASP A 531 -20.84 -49.84 -8.46
CA ASP A 531 -22.23 -49.51 -8.15
C ASP A 531 -22.30 -48.55 -6.95
N LEU A 532 -22.78 -47.32 -7.17
CA LEU A 532 -22.91 -46.28 -6.15
C LEU A 532 -24.32 -46.19 -5.54
N SER A 533 -25.25 -47.07 -5.93
CA SER A 533 -26.68 -47.01 -5.53
C SER A 533 -26.88 -46.91 -4.00
N ASP A 534 -26.05 -47.62 -3.23
CA ASP A 534 -26.16 -47.68 -1.77
C ASP A 534 -25.66 -46.41 -1.06
N GLY A 535 -24.85 -45.59 -1.76
CA GLY A 535 -24.28 -44.34 -1.26
C GLY A 535 -24.86 -43.07 -1.89
N GLU A 536 -25.74 -43.19 -2.89
CA GLU A 536 -26.23 -42.06 -3.70
C GLU A 536 -26.83 -40.91 -2.86
N ASN A 537 -27.68 -41.24 -1.87
CA ASN A 537 -28.25 -40.23 -0.96
C ASN A 537 -27.19 -39.53 -0.09
N VAL A 538 -26.12 -40.23 0.28
CA VAL A 538 -25.02 -39.65 1.08
C VAL A 538 -24.18 -38.72 0.21
N VAL A 539 -23.90 -39.15 -1.02
CA VAL A 539 -23.18 -38.32 -2.00
C VAL A 539 -23.97 -37.04 -2.28
N GLU A 540 -25.28 -37.14 -2.55
CA GLU A 540 -26.14 -35.98 -2.76
C GLU A 540 -26.18 -35.05 -1.54
N ASP A 541 -26.33 -35.57 -0.31
CA ASP A 541 -26.35 -34.77 0.92
C ASP A 541 -25.04 -34.00 1.16
N LEU A 542 -23.89 -34.66 0.96
CA LEU A 542 -22.59 -34.02 1.12
C LEU A 542 -22.34 -32.97 0.04
N GLN A 543 -22.73 -33.24 -1.21
CA GLN A 543 -22.64 -32.26 -2.31
C GLN A 543 -23.59 -31.07 -2.09
N ASP A 544 -24.79 -31.30 -1.56
CA ASP A 544 -25.75 -30.24 -1.23
C ASP A 544 -25.25 -29.33 -0.09
N ARG A 545 -24.38 -29.86 0.78
CA ARG A 545 -23.65 -29.09 1.80
C ARG A 545 -22.41 -28.37 1.25
N GLY A 546 -22.13 -28.50 -0.04
CA GLY A 546 -20.98 -27.87 -0.71
C GLY A 546 -19.67 -28.59 -0.50
N LEU A 547 -19.68 -29.85 -0.05
CA LEU A 547 -18.47 -30.63 0.18
C LEU A 547 -18.02 -31.34 -1.10
N THR A 548 -16.71 -31.27 -1.36
CA THR A 548 -16.06 -32.15 -2.33
C THR A 548 -16.20 -33.58 -1.84
N THR A 549 -16.92 -34.38 -2.62
CA THR A 549 -17.30 -35.73 -2.23
C THR A 549 -16.46 -36.74 -2.99
N ILE A 550 -15.78 -37.60 -2.25
CA ILE A 550 -14.93 -38.68 -2.77
C ILE A 550 -15.42 -40.03 -2.22
N GLY A 551 -15.52 -41.02 -3.09
CA GLY A 551 -15.88 -42.38 -2.71
C GLY A 551 -14.64 -43.22 -2.41
N VAL A 552 -14.78 -44.13 -1.45
CA VAL A 552 -13.75 -45.12 -1.08
C VAL A 552 -14.30 -46.50 -1.43
N VAL A 553 -13.58 -47.22 -2.27
CA VAL A 553 -14.00 -48.52 -2.82
C VAL A 553 -12.94 -49.56 -2.50
N VAL A 554 -13.37 -50.75 -2.07
CA VAL A 554 -12.50 -51.89 -1.79
C VAL A 554 -13.02 -53.09 -2.59
N ASN A 555 -12.16 -53.72 -3.39
CA ASN A 555 -12.48 -54.89 -4.22
C ASN A 555 -13.74 -54.71 -5.08
N GLY A 556 -14.00 -53.48 -5.56
CA GLY A 556 -15.16 -53.12 -6.38
C GLY A 556 -16.45 -52.81 -5.62
N GLU A 557 -16.43 -52.79 -4.28
CA GLU A 557 -17.56 -52.43 -3.43
C GLU A 557 -17.34 -51.04 -2.78
N LEU A 558 -18.35 -50.15 -2.84
CA LEU A 558 -18.31 -48.85 -2.19
C LEU A 558 -18.39 -49.03 -0.67
N VAL A 559 -17.30 -48.80 0.05
CA VAL A 559 -17.23 -48.98 1.50
C VAL A 559 -17.53 -47.69 2.28
N GLY A 560 -17.35 -46.53 1.65
CA GLY A 560 -17.56 -45.25 2.32
C GLY A 560 -17.50 -44.05 1.40
N VAL A 561 -17.92 -42.91 1.94
CA VAL A 561 -17.87 -41.60 1.29
C VAL A 561 -17.23 -40.61 2.25
N VAL A 562 -16.27 -39.84 1.74
CA VAL A 562 -15.59 -38.78 2.50
C VAL A 562 -15.99 -37.43 1.89
N GLY A 563 -16.50 -36.54 2.73
CA GLY A 563 -16.82 -35.16 2.40
C GLY A 563 -15.71 -34.24 2.89
N ILE A 564 -15.01 -33.63 1.95
CA ILE A 564 -13.92 -32.67 2.19
C ILE A 564 -14.45 -31.27 1.90
N GLY A 565 -14.19 -30.33 2.78
CA GLY A 565 -14.60 -28.95 2.60
C GLY A 565 -13.72 -28.00 3.40
N ASP A 566 -14.04 -26.73 3.29
CA ASP A 566 -13.33 -25.67 4.00
C ASP A 566 -14.01 -25.39 5.33
N GLU A 567 -13.27 -25.54 6.44
CA GLU A 567 -13.80 -25.34 7.78
C GLU A 567 -13.88 -23.87 8.17
N ILE A 568 -14.92 -23.51 8.91
CA ILE A 568 -15.08 -22.16 9.47
C ILE A 568 -14.04 -21.93 10.57
N LYS A 569 -13.39 -20.77 10.58
CA LYS A 569 -12.45 -20.41 11.65
C LYS A 569 -13.14 -20.37 13.01
N ASP A 570 -12.45 -20.87 14.04
CA ASP A 570 -12.93 -20.89 15.43
C ASP A 570 -13.41 -19.53 15.96
N ASP A 571 -12.82 -18.43 15.47
CA ASP A 571 -13.13 -17.07 15.88
C ASP A 571 -14.08 -16.32 14.95
N ALA A 572 -14.49 -16.91 13.81
CA ALA A 572 -15.32 -16.24 12.79
C ALA A 572 -16.64 -15.72 13.37
N THR A 573 -17.41 -16.58 14.04
CA THR A 573 -18.71 -16.20 14.64
C THR A 573 -18.55 -15.08 15.68
N ALA A 574 -17.49 -15.15 16.51
CA ALA A 574 -17.23 -14.12 17.51
C ALA A 574 -16.80 -12.79 16.88
N THR A 575 -16.04 -12.84 15.79
CA THR A 575 -15.58 -11.66 15.04
C THR A 575 -16.74 -10.97 14.33
N ILE A 576 -17.62 -11.71 13.67
CA ILE A 576 -18.80 -11.15 12.99
C ILE A 576 -19.76 -10.52 14.01
N GLN A 577 -19.92 -11.12 15.19
CA GLN A 577 -20.71 -10.51 16.25
C GLN A 577 -20.10 -9.17 16.71
N ARG A 578 -18.77 -9.06 16.81
CA ARG A 578 -18.10 -7.79 17.14
C ARG A 578 -18.29 -6.73 16.06
N ILE A 579 -18.29 -7.13 14.78
CA ILE A 579 -18.59 -6.23 13.65
C ILE A 579 -20.00 -5.67 13.80
N LYS A 580 -20.99 -6.53 14.04
CA LYS A 580 -22.39 -6.11 14.29
C LYS A 580 -22.52 -5.22 15.52
N ASP A 581 -21.84 -5.54 16.62
CA ASP A 581 -21.86 -4.76 17.86
C ASP A 581 -21.24 -3.36 17.68
N ALA A 582 -20.32 -3.21 16.72
CA ALA A 582 -19.74 -1.92 16.33
C ALA A 582 -20.68 -1.09 15.45
N GLY A 583 -21.83 -1.64 15.03
CA GLY A 583 -22.81 -0.99 14.16
C GLY A 583 -22.44 -1.06 12.67
N ILE A 584 -21.57 -2.00 12.30
CA ILE A 584 -21.13 -2.23 10.92
C ILE A 584 -21.91 -3.44 10.36
N ASP A 585 -22.39 -3.36 9.12
CA ASP A 585 -23.13 -4.45 8.45
C ASP A 585 -22.16 -5.46 7.80
N PRO A 586 -22.09 -6.73 8.27
CA PRO A 586 -21.28 -7.76 7.63
C PRO A 586 -22.02 -8.37 6.44
N VAL A 587 -21.34 -8.46 5.30
CA VAL A 587 -21.81 -9.08 4.07
C VAL A 587 -20.83 -10.18 3.66
N MET A 588 -21.31 -11.35 3.28
CA MET A 588 -20.45 -12.41 2.73
C MET A 588 -20.45 -12.37 1.19
N ILE A 589 -19.30 -12.53 0.56
CA ILE A 589 -19.16 -12.71 -0.90
C ILE A 589 -18.43 -14.03 -1.19
N THR A 590 -18.89 -14.78 -2.18
CA THR A 590 -18.27 -16.07 -2.56
C THR A 590 -18.63 -16.47 -3.99
N GLY A 591 -17.74 -17.25 -4.62
CA GLY A 591 -18.00 -17.93 -5.89
C GLY A 591 -18.80 -19.22 -5.75
N ASP A 592 -18.99 -19.72 -4.52
CA ASP A 592 -19.79 -20.92 -4.26
C ASP A 592 -21.25 -20.72 -4.65
N ASN A 593 -21.95 -21.84 -4.88
CA ASN A 593 -23.38 -21.84 -5.11
C ASN A 593 -24.17 -21.28 -3.90
N GLU A 594 -25.40 -20.83 -4.18
CA GLU A 594 -26.26 -20.17 -3.18
C GLU A 594 -26.55 -21.04 -1.93
N ARG A 595 -26.62 -22.37 -2.06
CA ARG A 595 -26.90 -23.27 -0.93
C ARG A 595 -25.72 -23.36 0.04
N THR A 596 -24.51 -23.54 -0.49
CA THR A 596 -23.28 -23.58 0.31
C THR A 596 -23.07 -22.26 1.03
N ALA A 597 -23.19 -21.14 0.30
CA ALA A 597 -23.06 -19.80 0.86
C ALA A 597 -24.07 -19.54 1.99
N GLN A 598 -25.32 -20.01 1.85
CA GLN A 598 -26.37 -19.81 2.85
C GLN A 598 -26.12 -20.63 4.12
N THR A 599 -25.52 -21.80 3.99
CA THR A 599 -25.13 -22.65 5.12
C THR A 599 -24.04 -21.96 5.94
N VAL A 600 -22.95 -21.54 5.30
CA VAL A 600 -21.84 -20.85 5.98
C VAL A 600 -22.32 -19.53 6.60
N ALA A 601 -23.09 -18.72 5.86
CA ALA A 601 -23.62 -17.46 6.37
C ALA A 601 -24.54 -17.66 7.58
N GLY A 602 -25.37 -18.71 7.56
CA GLY A 602 -26.24 -19.06 8.69
C GLY A 602 -25.47 -19.46 9.96
N GLU A 603 -24.38 -20.22 9.82
CA GLU A 603 -23.57 -20.68 10.96
C GLU A 603 -22.80 -19.54 11.63
N VAL A 604 -22.27 -18.60 10.84
CA VAL A 604 -21.52 -17.47 11.36
C VAL A 604 -22.39 -16.24 11.66
N GLY A 605 -23.67 -16.30 11.28
CA GLY A 605 -24.68 -15.29 11.57
C GLY A 605 -24.61 -14.06 10.66
N ILE A 606 -24.33 -14.22 9.37
CA ILE A 606 -24.41 -13.16 8.35
C ILE A 606 -25.80 -13.18 7.69
N ASP A 607 -26.45 -12.01 7.60
CA ASP A 607 -27.81 -11.89 7.05
C ASP A 607 -27.82 -11.58 5.54
N ARG A 608 -26.76 -10.94 5.03
CA ARG A 608 -26.63 -10.51 3.64
C ARG A 608 -25.45 -11.21 2.98
N MET A 609 -25.69 -11.86 1.83
CA MET A 609 -24.69 -12.66 1.13
C MET A 609 -24.83 -12.50 -0.39
N MET A 610 -23.72 -12.73 -1.08
CA MET A 610 -23.59 -12.75 -2.53
C MET A 610 -22.89 -14.05 -2.90
N ALA A 611 -23.60 -14.91 -3.63
CA ALA A 611 -23.13 -16.21 -4.06
C ALA A 611 -22.95 -16.22 -5.59
N GLU A 612 -22.22 -17.21 -6.10
CA GLU A 612 -21.93 -17.39 -7.53
C GLU A 612 -21.23 -16.17 -8.15
N VAL A 613 -20.42 -15.45 -7.37
CA VAL A 613 -19.66 -14.28 -7.83
C VAL A 613 -18.29 -14.70 -8.33
N LEU A 614 -18.03 -14.48 -9.62
CA LEU A 614 -16.72 -14.72 -10.21
C LEU A 614 -15.69 -13.69 -9.70
N PRO A 615 -14.37 -14.04 -9.67
CA PRO A 615 -13.33 -13.12 -9.20
C PRO A 615 -13.35 -11.74 -9.89
N ASP A 616 -13.55 -11.70 -11.21
CA ASP A 616 -13.63 -10.46 -11.99
C ASP A 616 -14.86 -9.60 -11.65
N ASP A 617 -15.96 -10.26 -11.25
CA ASP A 617 -17.25 -9.63 -10.98
C ASP A 617 -17.34 -9.09 -9.53
N LYS A 618 -16.49 -9.57 -8.61
CA LYS A 618 -16.46 -9.10 -7.20
C LYS A 618 -16.37 -7.58 -7.11
N ARG A 619 -15.59 -6.95 -8.01
CA ARG A 619 -15.43 -5.50 -8.06
C ARG A 619 -16.72 -4.77 -8.43
N GLU A 620 -17.47 -5.28 -9.40
CA GLU A 620 -18.74 -4.68 -9.81
C GLU A 620 -19.80 -4.81 -8.72
N GLU A 621 -19.78 -5.94 -8.00
CA GLU A 621 -20.70 -6.15 -6.89
C GLU A 621 -20.40 -5.24 -5.68
N ILE A 622 -19.12 -4.99 -5.39
CA ILE A 622 -18.73 -3.97 -4.41
C ILE A 622 -19.17 -2.57 -4.86
N ARG A 623 -19.07 -2.23 -6.15
CA ARG A 623 -19.60 -0.95 -6.68
C ARG A 623 -21.10 -0.85 -6.48
N ARG A 624 -21.84 -1.91 -6.77
CA ARG A 624 -23.28 -1.97 -6.56
C ARG A 624 -23.64 -1.68 -5.10
N LEU A 625 -22.91 -2.24 -4.14
CA LEU A 625 -23.09 -1.95 -2.72
C LEU A 625 -22.81 -0.49 -2.36
N GLN A 626 -21.71 0.06 -2.85
CA GLN A 626 -21.34 1.45 -2.62
C GLN A 626 -22.43 2.40 -3.14
N ASP A 627 -23.00 2.10 -4.31
CA ASP A 627 -24.07 2.89 -4.92
C ASP A 627 -25.42 2.72 -4.20
N GLU A 628 -25.70 1.55 -3.62
CA GLU A 628 -27.04 1.21 -3.13
C GLU A 628 -27.54 2.07 -1.98
N GLN A 629 -26.66 2.69 -1.19
CA GLN A 629 -27.06 3.65 -0.14
C GLN A 629 -25.99 4.73 0.13
N ASN A 630 -25.05 4.94 -0.81
CA ASN A 630 -23.85 5.76 -0.59
C ASN A 630 -23.06 5.27 0.64
N GLU A 631 -23.00 3.94 0.80
CA GLU A 631 -22.34 3.21 1.89
C GLU A 631 -20.82 3.25 1.73
N ARG A 632 -20.11 3.33 2.87
CA ARG A 632 -18.66 3.16 2.91
C ARG A 632 -18.33 1.69 3.15
N VAL A 633 -17.93 1.02 2.09
CA VAL A 633 -17.66 -0.42 2.07
C VAL A 633 -16.18 -0.70 2.29
N ALA A 634 -15.85 -1.61 3.20
CA ALA A 634 -14.53 -2.24 3.31
C ALA A 634 -14.62 -3.71 2.88
N MET A 635 -13.67 -4.17 2.07
CA MET A 635 -13.53 -5.57 1.68
C MET A 635 -12.42 -6.23 2.50
N VAL A 636 -12.65 -7.48 2.91
CA VAL A 636 -11.70 -8.33 3.62
C VAL A 636 -11.55 -9.61 2.83
N GLY A 637 -10.31 -9.94 2.49
CA GLY A 637 -9.92 -11.07 1.64
C GLY A 637 -8.49 -11.51 1.95
N ASP A 638 -8.09 -12.68 1.43
CA ASP A 638 -6.76 -13.26 1.62
C ASP A 638 -5.67 -12.61 0.73
N GLY A 639 -6.08 -11.84 -0.27
CA GLY A 639 -5.30 -10.74 -0.82
C GLY A 639 -4.69 -10.96 -2.20
N ILE A 640 -4.81 -12.16 -2.77
CA ILE A 640 -4.37 -12.42 -4.15
C ILE A 640 -5.58 -12.40 -5.09
N ASN A 641 -6.54 -13.27 -4.80
CA ASN A 641 -7.81 -13.38 -5.52
C ASN A 641 -8.68 -12.12 -5.45
N ASP A 642 -8.63 -11.51 -4.27
CA ASP A 642 -9.41 -10.33 -3.98
C ASP A 642 -8.64 -9.06 -4.32
N ALA A 643 -7.40 -9.12 -4.82
CA ALA A 643 -6.62 -7.93 -5.14
C ALA A 643 -7.40 -6.96 -6.07
N PRO A 644 -8.09 -7.43 -7.13
CA PRO A 644 -8.95 -6.58 -7.96
C PRO A 644 -10.11 -5.91 -7.20
N ALA A 645 -10.69 -6.59 -6.20
CA ALA A 645 -11.83 -6.13 -5.40
C ALA A 645 -11.44 -5.30 -4.14
N LEU A 646 -10.25 -5.55 -3.59
CA LEU A 646 -9.59 -4.81 -2.50
C LEU A 646 -9.01 -3.47 -2.97
N THR A 647 -8.95 -3.29 -4.28
CA THR A 647 -8.52 -2.07 -4.96
C THR A 647 -9.64 -1.04 -4.87
N PRO A 648 -9.41 0.14 -4.26
CA PRO A 648 -10.48 1.12 -4.02
C PRO A 648 -11.06 1.62 -5.34
N VAL A 649 -12.40 1.60 -5.44
CA VAL A 649 -13.12 2.20 -6.56
C VAL A 649 -13.03 3.72 -6.43
N SER A 650 -12.55 4.37 -7.49
CA SER A 650 -12.43 5.81 -7.63
C SER A 650 -13.73 6.53 -7.23
N TYR A 651 -13.70 7.27 -6.12
CA TYR A 651 -14.69 8.33 -5.88
C TYR A 651 -14.28 9.53 -6.74
N THR A 652 -14.84 9.62 -7.95
CA THR A 652 -14.81 10.86 -8.73
C THR A 652 -15.72 11.88 -8.01
N HIS A 653 -15.16 12.62 -7.05
CA HIS A 653 -15.82 13.83 -6.58
C HIS A 653 -15.77 14.88 -7.71
N LEU A 654 -16.92 15.11 -8.34
CA LEU A 654 -17.24 16.41 -8.93
C LEU A 654 -17.14 17.53 -7.89
#